data_AF-A0A7H1MLH4-F1
#
_entry.id   AF-A0A7H1MLH4-F1
#
_cell.length_a   1.000
_cell.length_b   1.000
_cell.length_c   1.000
_cell.angle_alpha   90.00
_cell.angle_beta   90.00
_cell.angle_gamma   90.00
#
_symmetry.space_group_name_H-M   'P 1'
#
loop_
_entity.id
_entity.type
_entity.pdbx_description
1 polymer ?
#
loop_
_entity_poly.entity_id
_entity_poly.type
_entity_poly.pdbx_seq_one_letter_code
_entity_poly.pdbx_strand_id
1 'polypeptide(L)'
;MTAETEHDKKIRREMTYQEVQHLLRMQQQRNEPVVTTTHKQGLSDASKRALNRSGKLVKSTQKVYVKPSQRKKISFPEKEVMNGETASHHAIQVTEVADSYHYGDLDKTLTQKAVTKGQPQIKPLRTKQPMQNTMKTETVTQPSEALSDQSKMLRGSMWMTIGNLVSRLLGALYVIPWSMMIGAAYTTSANGLYAQGYQIYSVALLIATAGLPNVLARLVAEFSEKKQFNRVKSILRQSLFLGAVMGAVAALLLYILAEPLSQGNDNVVPVLYSLAPAVLVIPILSMLRGYVQGFELMEISALSQVVEQVVRVIYMLGMTAWIMVGHHGTWVDATVQSTFAAFWGALAGILVILFGIFLKRGYFASKFVLEAQPKVAPAGSLIGKMMWQAIPVVFAGSAISLVQLIDQFSFFRIMHIFTDFNQTALNQMFAQFSFNSNKLVMLVVSLAIAMSETALPMLARAHAKNDVQATGQQINYILKLLSFVMIPASLGVVAVAKPLYILFYGVSDVSNGVLVLQFSGYIGLLFGIYMVILAINQGLGNLRFTVLWTVVILLLKLALQYPAVYLFQGLGPLVATGTAFLIGLIWALWQLLRRYPIDWEKFNYSLMTILFWSLIMFAVVTPLVYGMETLLNETRLQQLLVLIVGAIVGAIIYGIVALKSHLGQDIFGLRAQMIARKLHLK
;
A
#
# COMPACT_ATOMS: atom_id res chain seq x y z
N MET A 1 -60.82 26.39 39.82
CA MET A 1 -60.12 25.48 40.77
C MET A 1 -59.17 24.66 39.92
N THR A 2 -57.84 24.66 40.03
CA THR A 2 -56.85 25.12 41.02
C THR A 2 -55.50 25.07 40.29
N ALA A 3 -54.79 26.20 40.16
CA ALA A 3 -53.56 26.54 40.88
C ALA A 3 -52.28 25.82 40.36
N GLU A 4 -51.58 26.48 39.42
CA GLU A 4 -50.13 26.31 39.21
C GLU A 4 -49.39 27.33 40.08
N THR A 5 -48.43 26.89 40.89
CA THR A 5 -47.57 27.75 41.71
C THR A 5 -46.22 28.01 41.03
N GLU A 6 -45.94 29.29 40.79
CA GLU A 6 -44.70 29.88 40.28
C GLU A 6 -43.47 29.58 41.17
N HIS A 7 -42.47 28.87 40.64
CA HIS A 7 -41.08 29.07 41.05
C HIS A 7 -40.08 28.67 39.95
N ASP A 8 -40.00 29.45 38.88
CA ASP A 8 -38.73 29.71 38.17
C ASP A 8 -38.84 30.88 37.18
N LYS A 9 -38.77 32.13 37.68
CA LYS A 9 -38.51 33.29 36.81
C LYS A 9 -37.03 33.31 36.44
N LYS A 10 -36.65 32.61 35.37
CA LYS A 10 -35.39 32.88 34.65
C LYS A 10 -35.69 33.64 33.36
N ILE A 11 -35.21 34.88 33.36
CA ILE A 11 -35.32 35.91 32.33
C ILE A 11 -34.82 35.36 30.97
N ARG A 12 -35.74 35.10 30.04
CA ARG A 12 -35.42 34.99 28.60
C ARG A 12 -35.41 36.40 28.03
N ARG A 13 -34.24 36.89 27.63
CA ARG A 13 -34.15 38.09 26.80
C ARG A 13 -33.74 37.67 25.38
N GLU A 14 -34.62 37.87 24.42
CA GLU A 14 -34.30 37.75 23.00
C GLU A 14 -33.44 38.95 22.62
N MET A 15 -32.19 38.71 22.18
CA MET A 15 -31.31 39.79 21.70
C MET A 15 -31.52 39.99 20.21
N THR A 16 -31.59 41.25 19.78
CA THR A 16 -31.72 41.60 18.37
C THR A 16 -30.37 41.46 17.65
N TYR A 17 -30.38 41.26 16.33
CA TYR A 17 -29.18 41.10 15.50
C TYR A 17 -28.16 42.26 15.67
N GLN A 18 -28.66 43.47 15.93
CA GLN A 18 -27.82 44.64 16.20
C GLN A 18 -27.09 44.58 17.56
N GLU A 19 -27.69 43.99 18.60
CA GLU A 19 -27.05 43.81 19.91
C GLU A 19 -25.93 42.77 19.86
N VAL A 20 -26.11 41.72 19.05
CA VAL A 20 -25.08 40.69 18.79
C VAL A 20 -23.89 41.30 18.04
N GLN A 21 -24.13 42.17 17.06
CA GLN A 21 -23.08 42.91 16.35
C GLN A 21 -22.34 43.89 17.28
N HIS A 22 -23.04 44.54 18.21
CA HIS A 22 -22.43 45.43 19.20
C HIS A 22 -21.54 44.65 20.20
N LEU A 23 -21.97 43.47 20.65
CA LEU A 23 -21.16 42.59 21.51
C LEU A 23 -19.93 42.02 20.79
N LEU A 24 -20.03 41.71 19.50
CA LEU A 24 -18.90 41.27 18.67
C LEU A 24 -17.87 42.40 18.44
N ARG A 25 -18.33 43.65 18.25
CA ARG A 25 -17.44 44.83 18.19
C ARG A 25 -16.74 45.08 19.53
N MET A 26 -17.44 44.94 20.65
CA MET A 26 -16.83 45.04 21.98
C MET A 26 -15.83 43.91 22.28
N GLN A 27 -16.01 42.71 21.71
CA GLN A 27 -15.02 41.64 21.78
C GLN A 27 -13.77 41.88 20.92
N GLN A 28 -13.88 42.61 19.81
CA GLN A 28 -12.73 42.97 18.97
C GLN A 28 -11.86 44.08 19.57
N GLN A 29 -12.45 45.01 20.35
CA GLN A 29 -11.72 46.10 20.98
C GLN A 29 -10.94 45.72 22.26
N ARG A 30 -11.17 44.53 22.85
CA ARG A 30 -10.59 44.15 24.16
C ARG A 30 -9.40 43.18 24.10
N ASN A 31 -8.78 43.01 22.93
CA ASN A 31 -7.56 42.23 22.74
C ASN A 31 -6.34 43.14 22.53
N GLU A 32 -5.91 43.84 23.57
CA GLU A 32 -4.51 44.25 23.69
C GLU A 32 -3.82 43.35 24.73
N PRO A 33 -2.61 42.82 24.44
CA PRO A 33 -1.89 42.02 25.41
C PRO A 33 -1.34 42.93 26.53
N VAL A 34 -1.82 42.72 27.77
CA VAL A 34 -1.19 43.30 28.97
C VAL A 34 0.18 42.65 29.15
N VAL A 35 1.24 43.37 28.79
CA VAL A 35 2.63 43.04 29.13
C VAL A 35 2.81 43.32 30.63
N THR A 36 3.03 42.28 31.43
CA THR A 36 3.43 42.44 32.84
C THR A 36 4.95 42.40 32.94
N THR A 37 5.54 43.58 33.11
CA THR A 37 6.93 43.79 33.52
C THR A 37 7.13 43.33 34.97
N THR A 38 8.19 42.57 35.21
CA THR A 38 8.53 42.02 36.52
C THR A 38 9.24 43.08 37.37
N HIS A 39 8.59 43.62 38.41
CA HIS A 39 9.26 44.40 39.43
C HIS A 39 9.71 43.50 40.60
N LYS A 40 11.02 43.46 40.83
CA LYS A 40 11.63 43.01 42.09
C LYS A 40 11.36 44.06 43.16
N GLN A 41 10.66 43.72 44.24
CA GLN A 41 10.82 44.33 45.57
C GLN A 41 9.94 43.59 46.60
N GLY A 42 10.51 43.29 47.78
CA GLY A 42 9.75 42.87 48.96
C GLY A 42 9.90 41.41 49.42
N LEU A 43 11.12 40.96 49.73
CA LEU A 43 11.30 39.80 50.62
C LEU A 43 11.49 40.32 52.05
N SER A 44 10.59 39.94 52.97
CA SER A 44 10.69 40.30 54.39
C SER A 44 11.94 39.70 55.03
N ASP A 45 12.49 40.36 56.05
CA ASP A 45 13.75 39.96 56.69
C ASP A 45 13.66 38.61 57.43
N ALA A 46 12.46 38.05 57.61
CA ALA A 46 12.26 36.67 58.08
C ALA A 46 12.62 35.63 57.01
N SER A 47 12.34 35.91 55.73
CA SER A 47 12.65 35.00 54.61
C SER A 47 14.14 34.99 54.26
N LYS A 48 14.86 36.10 54.49
CA LYS A 48 16.32 36.16 54.31
C LYS A 48 17.09 35.34 55.34
N ARG A 49 16.59 35.24 56.58
CA ARG A 49 17.23 34.44 57.65
C ARG A 49 17.03 32.93 57.45
N ALA A 50 15.93 32.51 56.84
CA ALA A 50 15.69 31.11 56.49
C ALA A 50 16.55 30.63 55.30
N LEU A 51 16.89 31.53 54.36
CA LEU A 51 17.68 31.19 53.16
C LEU A 51 19.17 30.91 53.43
N ASN A 52 19.72 31.32 54.58
CA ASN A 52 21.14 31.21 54.89
C ASN A 52 21.54 29.91 55.64
N ARG A 53 20.61 28.99 55.91
CA ARG A 53 20.87 27.76 56.68
C ARG A 53 20.70 26.44 55.92
N SER A 54 20.22 26.44 54.68
CA SER A 54 20.13 25.22 53.86
C SER A 54 20.65 25.48 52.45
N GLY A 55 21.95 25.22 52.24
CA GLY A 55 22.62 25.38 50.95
C GLY A 55 22.19 24.36 49.89
N LYS A 56 20.92 24.35 49.47
CA LYS A 56 20.43 23.61 48.29
C LYS A 56 19.37 24.40 47.53
N LEU A 57 19.73 24.87 46.34
CA LEU A 57 18.82 25.44 45.34
C LEU A 57 17.94 24.33 44.73
N VAL A 58 16.64 24.36 45.00
CA VAL A 58 15.62 23.73 44.14
C VAL A 58 14.85 24.86 43.46
N LYS A 59 15.09 25.07 42.16
CA LYS A 59 14.23 25.91 41.32
C LYS A 59 12.95 25.14 40.98
N SER A 60 11.87 25.37 41.72
CA SER A 60 10.52 25.02 41.28
C SER A 60 9.87 26.30 40.76
N THR A 61 9.65 26.36 39.44
CA THR A 61 8.85 27.41 38.79
C THR A 61 7.55 26.75 38.36
N GLN A 62 6.48 26.92 39.14
CA GLN A 62 5.14 26.47 38.77
C GLN A 62 4.57 27.43 37.71
N LYS A 63 4.35 26.93 36.48
CA LYS A 63 3.58 27.64 35.46
C LYS A 63 2.11 27.26 35.63
N VAL A 64 1.26 28.24 35.99
CA VAL A 64 -0.19 28.10 35.95
C VAL A 64 -0.65 28.36 34.51
N TYR A 65 -1.25 27.35 33.87
CA TYR A 65 -1.93 27.54 32.58
C TYR A 65 -3.42 27.73 32.84
N VAL A 66 -3.91 28.97 32.70
CA VAL A 66 -5.34 29.25 32.62
C VAL A 66 -5.78 29.01 31.17
N LYS A 67 -6.56 27.96 30.92
CA LYS A 67 -7.28 27.81 29.64
C LYS A 67 -8.52 28.72 29.68
N PRO A 68 -8.80 29.53 28.66
CA PRO A 68 -10.10 30.20 28.55
C PRO A 68 -11.20 29.14 28.42
N SER A 69 -12.29 29.30 29.16
CA SER A 69 -13.47 28.45 29.12
C SER A 69 -14.08 28.41 27.71
N GLN A 70 -14.71 27.28 27.37
CA GLN A 70 -15.25 27.02 26.04
C GLN A 70 -16.36 28.00 25.67
N ARG A 71 -16.28 28.55 24.45
CA ARG A 71 -17.23 29.51 23.88
C ARG A 71 -18.59 28.84 23.56
N LYS A 72 -19.67 29.60 23.77
CA LYS A 72 -21.08 29.25 23.50
C LYS A 72 -21.27 28.50 22.17
N LYS A 73 -22.02 27.39 22.20
CA LYS A 73 -22.42 26.64 21.00
C LYS A 73 -23.67 27.32 20.39
N ILE A 74 -23.58 27.74 19.14
CA ILE A 74 -24.70 28.29 18.37
C ILE A 74 -25.00 27.29 17.25
N SER A 75 -26.23 26.79 17.18
CA SER A 75 -26.71 25.88 16.11
C SER A 75 -27.65 26.63 15.16
N PHE A 76 -27.45 26.47 13.86
CA PHE A 76 -28.36 26.95 12.81
C PHE A 76 -29.06 25.75 12.15
N PRO A 77 -30.36 25.83 11.81
CA PRO A 77 -31.06 24.77 11.09
C PRO A 77 -30.58 24.65 9.62
N GLU A 78 -30.64 23.43 9.08
CA GLU A 78 -30.05 23.03 7.79
C GLU A 78 -31.02 23.24 6.61
N LYS A 79 -30.59 24.05 5.63
CA LYS A 79 -31.03 24.22 4.21
C LYS A 79 -32.54 24.21 3.87
N GLU A 80 -33.03 25.40 3.48
CA GLU A 80 -33.97 25.56 2.37
C GLU A 80 -33.60 26.80 1.54
N VAL A 81 -33.72 26.67 0.23
CA VAL A 81 -33.40 27.69 -0.79
C VAL A 81 -34.57 28.66 -0.86
N MET A 82 -34.38 29.96 -0.63
CA MET A 82 -35.26 31.00 -1.18
C MET A 82 -34.53 32.32 -1.44
N ASN A 83 -34.79 32.87 -2.63
CA ASN A 83 -34.43 34.17 -3.14
C ASN A 83 -35.05 35.31 -2.31
N GLY A 84 -34.40 36.49 -2.33
CA GLY A 84 -35.01 37.82 -2.25
C GLY A 84 -36.03 38.10 -1.14
N GLU A 85 -35.63 38.96 -0.19
CA GLU A 85 -36.53 39.75 0.67
C GLU A 85 -37.53 38.97 1.54
N THR A 86 -37.06 38.45 2.69
CA THR A 86 -37.76 38.47 4.00
C THR A 86 -36.99 37.60 5.01
N ALA A 87 -36.10 38.20 5.78
CA ALA A 87 -35.39 37.53 6.88
C ALA A 87 -35.68 38.26 8.19
N SER A 88 -36.90 38.10 8.71
CA SER A 88 -37.27 38.47 10.07
C SER A 88 -38.10 37.34 10.66
N HIS A 89 -37.63 36.78 11.77
CA HIS A 89 -38.21 35.66 12.54
C HIS A 89 -37.70 34.26 12.18
N HIS A 90 -36.49 33.92 12.60
CA HIS A 90 -36.12 32.54 12.96
C HIS A 90 -35.37 32.57 14.30
N ALA A 91 -35.85 31.80 15.28
CA ALA A 91 -35.32 31.76 16.64
C ALA A 91 -34.01 30.95 16.73
N ILE A 92 -32.97 31.53 17.32
CA ILE A 92 -31.66 30.88 17.57
C ILE A 92 -31.62 30.39 19.02
N GLN A 93 -31.44 29.08 19.23
CA GLN A 93 -31.27 28.51 20.57
C GLN A 93 -29.81 28.63 21.04
N VAL A 94 -29.61 29.09 22.29
CA VAL A 94 -28.30 29.18 22.97
C VAL A 94 -28.41 28.47 24.32
N THR A 95 -27.51 27.52 24.61
CA THR A 95 -27.44 26.81 25.89
C THR A 95 -26.14 27.17 26.63
N GLU A 96 -26.23 27.52 27.91
CA GLU A 96 -25.06 27.77 28.78
C GLU A 96 -24.48 26.46 29.33
N VAL A 97 -23.15 26.38 29.42
CA VAL A 97 -22.41 25.27 30.06
C VAL A 97 -21.70 25.83 31.29
N ALA A 98 -21.81 25.17 32.44
CA ALA A 98 -21.15 25.59 33.69
C ALA A 98 -19.64 25.24 33.71
N ASP A 99 -18.83 26.10 34.33
CA ASP A 99 -17.37 25.95 34.43
C ASP A 99 -16.96 24.80 35.38
N SER A 100 -15.90 24.07 35.02
CA SER A 100 -15.24 23.09 35.89
C SER A 100 -13.72 23.33 36.01
N TYR A 101 -13.18 23.20 37.23
CA TYR A 101 -11.78 23.43 37.56
C TYR A 101 -11.05 22.10 37.85
N HIS A 102 -9.84 21.90 37.30
CA HIS A 102 -8.99 20.73 37.58
C HIS A 102 -7.66 21.16 38.24
N TYR A 103 -7.30 20.50 39.36
CA TYR A 103 -5.96 20.53 39.96
C TYR A 103 -5.21 19.25 39.61
N GLY A 104 -3.93 19.36 39.20
CA GLY A 104 -3.08 18.23 38.82
C GLY A 104 -2.31 17.61 39.99
N ASP A 105 -2.09 16.30 39.91
CA ASP A 105 -1.54 15.39 40.91
C ASP A 105 -0.11 15.71 41.41
N LEU A 106 0.10 15.45 42.71
CA LEU A 106 1.38 15.49 43.42
C LEU A 106 2.15 14.17 43.30
N ASP A 107 3.45 14.31 43.08
CA ASP A 107 4.48 13.29 42.95
C ASP A 107 4.50 12.32 44.17
N LYS A 108 4.35 11.02 43.93
CA LYS A 108 4.51 9.98 44.96
C LYS A 108 5.93 9.44 44.93
N THR A 109 6.81 10.00 45.74
CA THR A 109 7.96 9.26 46.28
C THR A 109 8.35 9.78 47.65
N LEU A 110 8.64 8.83 48.55
CA LEU A 110 9.27 8.89 49.87
C LEU A 110 8.36 8.54 51.05
N THR A 111 8.92 7.70 51.93
CA THR A 111 8.39 7.01 53.14
C THR A 111 7.47 5.81 52.86
N GLN A 112 7.78 4.55 53.26
CA GLN A 112 8.60 4.02 54.36
C GLN A 112 9.05 2.58 54.07
N LYS A 113 10.26 2.22 54.53
CA LYS A 113 10.74 0.84 54.71
C LYS A 113 11.07 0.71 56.21
N ALA A 114 10.32 -0.08 56.97
CA ALA A 114 10.74 -0.66 58.26
C ALA A 114 9.67 -1.62 58.86
N VAL A 115 10.09 -2.89 59.01
CA VAL A 115 9.79 -3.84 60.11
C VAL A 115 8.47 -4.66 60.13
N THR A 116 8.59 -5.90 59.61
CA THR A 116 8.46 -7.23 60.26
C THR A 116 7.22 -7.70 61.10
N LYS A 117 6.63 -8.82 60.62
CA LYS A 117 5.97 -9.99 61.28
C LYS A 117 4.66 -9.88 62.11
N GLY A 118 3.72 -10.80 61.82
CA GLY A 118 2.80 -11.44 62.79
C GLY A 118 1.29 -11.39 62.47
N GLN A 119 0.67 -12.54 62.18
CA GLN A 119 -0.80 -12.79 62.15
C GLN A 119 -1.42 -12.78 63.58
N PRO A 120 -2.76 -12.96 63.84
CA PRO A 120 -3.96 -12.95 63.00
C PRO A 120 -5.16 -12.07 63.53
N GLN A 121 -6.17 -11.91 62.66
CA GLN A 121 -7.62 -11.64 62.85
C GLN A 121 -8.15 -11.05 64.18
N ILE A 122 -8.81 -9.87 64.11
CA ILE A 122 -10.09 -9.58 64.82
C ILE A 122 -10.94 -8.60 63.95
N LYS A 123 -12.18 -8.98 63.63
CA LYS A 123 -13.24 -8.09 63.11
C LYS A 123 -13.86 -7.30 64.27
N PRO A 124 -14.18 -6.02 64.08
CA PRO A 124 -15.39 -5.48 64.70
C PRO A 124 -16.31 -4.74 63.71
N LEU A 125 -17.59 -5.15 63.77
CA LEU A 125 -18.78 -4.32 63.89
C LEU A 125 -19.02 -3.17 62.90
N ARG A 126 -19.91 -3.51 61.96
CA ARG A 126 -20.87 -2.68 61.22
C ARG A 126 -21.26 -1.39 61.97
N THR A 127 -20.78 -0.24 61.49
CA THR A 127 -21.38 1.07 61.79
C THR A 127 -21.89 1.68 60.50
N LYS A 128 -23.19 1.98 60.46
CA LYS A 128 -23.86 2.66 59.33
C LYS A 128 -23.30 4.08 59.20
N GLN A 129 -22.81 4.44 58.00
CA GLN A 129 -22.62 5.82 57.58
C GLN A 129 -23.42 6.07 56.28
N PRO A 130 -23.96 7.29 56.11
CA PRO A 130 -24.99 7.57 55.11
C PRO A 130 -24.43 7.48 53.69
N MET A 131 -25.28 7.05 52.75
CA MET A 131 -24.96 6.99 51.32
C MET A 131 -24.55 8.37 50.81
N GLN A 132 -23.25 8.60 50.65
CA GLN A 132 -22.76 9.60 49.71
C GLN A 132 -22.74 8.96 48.33
N ASN A 133 -23.66 9.41 47.48
CA ASN A 133 -23.61 9.19 46.04
C ASN A 133 -22.36 9.87 45.48
N THR A 134 -21.20 9.20 45.55
CA THR A 134 -20.10 9.49 44.63
C THR A 134 -20.49 8.94 43.26
N MET A 135 -21.11 9.78 42.43
CA MET A 135 -21.05 9.60 40.99
C MET A 135 -19.58 9.56 40.62
N LYS A 136 -19.07 8.37 40.26
CA LYS A 136 -17.83 8.25 39.52
C LYS A 136 -18.06 8.97 38.20
N THR A 137 -17.50 10.16 38.05
CA THR A 137 -17.33 10.77 36.74
C THR A 137 -16.33 9.90 35.99
N GLU A 138 -16.83 8.90 35.25
CA GLU A 138 -16.06 8.27 34.21
C GLU A 138 -15.61 9.37 33.26
N THR A 139 -14.32 9.61 33.21
CA THR A 139 -13.71 10.45 32.19
C THR A 139 -13.88 9.69 30.88
N VAL A 140 -14.96 9.99 30.15
CA VAL A 140 -15.13 9.58 28.75
C VAL A 140 -14.09 10.35 27.95
N THR A 141 -12.84 9.90 27.97
CA THR A 141 -11.90 10.17 26.89
C THR A 141 -12.51 9.54 25.64
N GLN A 142 -13.03 10.39 24.74
CA GLN A 142 -13.70 10.02 23.51
C GLN A 142 -12.99 8.84 22.80
N PRO A 143 -13.60 7.64 22.78
CA PRO A 143 -13.12 6.53 21.98
C PRO A 143 -13.54 6.66 20.50
N SER A 144 -14.41 7.63 20.17
CA SER A 144 -15.16 7.67 18.91
C SER A 144 -14.36 8.11 17.67
N GLU A 145 -13.48 9.12 17.78
CA GLU A 145 -12.73 9.61 16.61
C GLU A 145 -11.64 8.61 16.16
N ALA A 146 -10.90 8.03 17.10
CA ALA A 146 -9.87 7.03 16.80
C ALA A 146 -10.45 5.73 16.19
N LEU A 147 -11.65 5.32 16.63
CA LEU A 147 -12.36 4.18 16.03
C LEU A 147 -12.91 4.53 14.64
N SER A 148 -13.35 5.78 14.41
CA SER A 148 -13.82 6.26 13.10
C SER A 148 -12.68 6.27 12.07
N ASP A 149 -11.50 6.79 12.43
CA ASP A 149 -10.37 6.87 11.50
C ASP A 149 -9.77 5.50 11.20
N GLN A 150 -9.76 4.59 12.17
CA GLN A 150 -9.42 3.18 11.92
C GLN A 150 -10.38 2.51 10.93
N SER A 151 -11.68 2.76 11.06
CA SER A 151 -12.69 2.19 10.15
C SER A 151 -12.56 2.72 8.71
N LYS A 152 -12.24 4.01 8.55
CA LYS A 152 -11.97 4.62 7.23
C LYS A 152 -10.70 4.07 6.61
N MET A 153 -9.61 3.97 7.37
CA MET A 153 -8.34 3.41 6.89
C MET A 153 -8.49 1.95 6.46
N LEU A 154 -9.24 1.14 7.22
CA LEU A 154 -9.50 -0.26 6.87
C LEU A 154 -10.35 -0.38 5.59
N ARG A 155 -11.40 0.44 5.46
CA ARG A 155 -12.23 0.49 4.25
C ARG A 155 -11.44 0.96 3.04
N GLY A 156 -10.58 1.96 3.21
CA GLY A 156 -9.69 2.47 2.17
C GLY A 156 -8.68 1.42 1.69
N SER A 157 -8.05 0.71 2.63
CA SER A 157 -7.16 -0.42 2.32
C SER A 157 -7.90 -1.51 1.55
N MET A 158 -9.13 -1.85 1.91
CA MET A 158 -9.93 -2.85 1.21
C MET A 158 -10.19 -2.45 -0.26
N TRP A 159 -10.56 -1.19 -0.51
CA TRP A 159 -10.74 -0.67 -1.85
C TRP A 159 -9.46 -0.76 -2.69
N MET A 160 -8.32 -0.37 -2.11
CA MET A 160 -7.02 -0.47 -2.78
C MET A 160 -6.66 -1.92 -3.10
N THR A 161 -6.85 -2.84 -2.15
CA THR A 161 -6.57 -4.27 -2.36
C THR A 161 -7.42 -4.85 -3.48
N ILE A 162 -8.74 -4.58 -3.48
CA ILE A 162 -9.65 -5.07 -4.54
C ILE A 162 -9.30 -4.44 -5.88
N GLY A 163 -9.09 -3.12 -5.94
CA GLY A 163 -8.71 -2.41 -7.15
C GLY A 163 -7.41 -2.94 -7.76
N ASN A 164 -6.39 -3.17 -6.92
CA ASN A 164 -5.14 -3.79 -7.31
C ASN A 164 -5.35 -5.20 -7.87
N LEU A 165 -6.11 -6.05 -7.18
CA LEU A 165 -6.33 -7.44 -7.58
C LEU A 165 -7.09 -7.54 -8.91
N VAL A 166 -8.20 -6.80 -9.04
CA VAL A 166 -9.00 -6.76 -10.28
C VAL A 166 -8.16 -6.25 -11.44
N SER A 167 -7.39 -5.18 -11.23
CA SER A 167 -6.55 -4.61 -12.29
C SER A 167 -5.45 -5.59 -12.72
N ARG A 168 -4.82 -6.31 -11.78
CA ARG A 168 -3.79 -7.31 -12.11
C ARG A 168 -4.39 -8.51 -12.84
N LEU A 169 -5.57 -8.97 -12.44
CA LEU A 169 -6.27 -10.07 -13.10
C LEU A 169 -6.65 -9.70 -14.54
N LEU A 170 -7.29 -8.54 -14.75
CA LEU A 170 -7.58 -8.02 -16.09
C LEU A 170 -6.30 -7.84 -16.93
N GLY A 171 -5.22 -7.39 -16.29
CA GLY A 171 -3.90 -7.21 -16.87
C GLY A 171 -3.15 -8.50 -17.24
N ALA A 172 -3.68 -9.67 -16.87
CA ALA A 172 -3.19 -10.96 -17.35
C ALA A 172 -4.18 -11.63 -18.30
N LEU A 173 -5.48 -11.59 -17.98
CA LEU A 173 -6.50 -12.28 -18.76
C LEU A 173 -6.65 -11.76 -20.19
N TYR A 174 -6.29 -10.50 -20.46
CA TYR A 174 -6.32 -9.97 -21.83
C TYR A 174 -5.44 -10.76 -22.80
N VAL A 175 -4.37 -11.40 -22.30
CA VAL A 175 -3.39 -12.13 -23.13
C VAL A 175 -4.07 -13.28 -23.88
N ILE A 176 -5.14 -13.86 -23.31
CA ILE A 176 -5.89 -14.96 -23.92
C ILE A 176 -6.55 -14.51 -25.24
N PRO A 177 -7.50 -13.55 -25.26
CA PRO A 177 -8.10 -13.09 -26.52
C PRO A 177 -7.07 -12.38 -27.41
N TRP A 178 -6.11 -11.66 -26.83
CA TRP A 178 -5.07 -10.98 -27.60
C TRP A 178 -4.22 -11.96 -28.43
N SER A 179 -3.74 -13.05 -27.83
CA SER A 179 -2.98 -14.09 -28.55
C SER A 179 -3.83 -14.84 -29.58
N MET A 180 -5.14 -15.01 -29.34
CA MET A 180 -6.04 -15.59 -30.34
C MET A 180 -6.10 -14.73 -31.61
N MET A 181 -6.17 -13.40 -31.46
CA MET A 181 -6.24 -12.47 -32.59
C MET A 181 -4.90 -12.31 -33.31
N ILE A 182 -3.78 -12.33 -32.57
CA ILE A 182 -2.44 -12.30 -33.17
C ILE A 182 -2.15 -13.58 -33.96
N GLY A 183 -2.67 -14.72 -33.50
CA GLY A 183 -2.49 -16.03 -34.11
C GLY A 183 -1.28 -16.80 -33.55
N ALA A 184 -1.36 -18.14 -33.59
CA ALA A 184 -0.41 -19.03 -32.94
C ALA A 184 1.03 -18.90 -33.46
N ALA A 185 1.19 -18.60 -34.75
CA ALA A 185 2.50 -18.45 -35.40
C ALA A 185 3.28 -17.22 -34.90
N TYR A 186 2.58 -16.13 -34.56
CA TYR A 186 3.19 -14.84 -34.23
C TYR A 186 3.10 -14.47 -32.75
N THR A 187 2.26 -15.17 -31.96
CA THR A 187 2.02 -14.85 -30.53
C THR A 187 3.31 -14.74 -29.73
N THR A 188 4.22 -15.71 -29.87
CA THR A 188 5.49 -15.72 -29.13
C THR A 188 6.38 -14.55 -29.55
N SER A 189 6.48 -14.27 -30.86
CA SER A 189 7.25 -13.12 -31.37
C SER A 189 6.65 -11.78 -30.90
N ALA A 190 5.32 -11.64 -30.94
CA ALA A 190 4.60 -10.46 -30.47
C ALA A 190 4.79 -10.25 -28.96
N ASN A 191 4.77 -11.32 -28.16
CA ASN A 191 5.06 -11.27 -26.73
C ASN A 191 6.51 -10.82 -26.45
N GLY A 192 7.47 -11.36 -27.20
CA GLY A 192 8.88 -10.97 -27.09
C GLY A 192 9.08 -9.50 -27.45
N LEU A 193 8.44 -9.04 -28.52
CA LEU A 193 8.47 -7.64 -28.95
C LEU A 193 7.83 -6.71 -27.92
N TYR A 194 6.66 -7.10 -27.38
CA TYR A 194 6.01 -6.37 -26.30
C TYR A 194 6.91 -6.26 -25.07
N ALA A 195 7.54 -7.36 -24.65
CA ALA A 195 8.44 -7.37 -23.49
C ALA A 195 9.65 -6.46 -23.68
N GLN A 196 10.27 -6.46 -24.87
CA GLN A 196 11.43 -5.62 -25.17
C GLN A 196 11.11 -4.14 -24.96
N GLY A 197 9.97 -3.67 -25.45
CA GLY A 197 9.53 -2.29 -25.22
C GLY A 197 9.08 -2.03 -23.78
N TYR A 198 8.30 -2.95 -23.20
CA TYR A 198 7.71 -2.78 -21.88
C TYR A 198 8.74 -2.73 -20.75
N GLN A 199 9.81 -3.52 -20.81
CA GLN A 199 10.85 -3.53 -19.78
C GLN A 199 11.60 -2.20 -19.72
N ILE A 200 11.97 -1.64 -20.88
CA ILE A 200 12.56 -0.30 -21.00
C ILE A 200 11.59 0.76 -20.47
N TYR A 201 10.33 0.72 -20.93
CA TYR A 201 9.27 1.60 -20.46
C TYR A 201 9.06 1.54 -18.94
N SER A 202 9.13 0.35 -18.34
CA SER A 202 8.90 0.18 -16.90
C SER A 202 9.97 0.89 -16.06
N VAL A 203 11.22 0.89 -16.53
CA VAL A 203 12.34 1.57 -15.89
C VAL A 203 12.27 3.08 -16.12
N ALA A 204 11.89 3.52 -17.33
CA ALA A 204 11.64 4.93 -17.60
C ALA A 204 10.53 5.48 -16.68
N LEU A 205 9.44 4.74 -16.51
CA LEU A 205 8.34 5.11 -15.63
C LEU A 205 8.75 5.14 -14.14
N LEU A 206 9.61 4.21 -13.74
CA LEU A 206 10.18 4.17 -12.40
C LEU A 206 10.91 5.48 -12.08
N ILE A 207 11.77 5.92 -13.00
CA ILE A 207 12.54 7.16 -12.89
C ILE A 207 11.58 8.35 -12.91
N ALA A 208 10.62 8.37 -13.83
CA ALA A 208 9.67 9.47 -14.01
C ALA A 208 8.74 9.69 -12.79
N THR A 209 8.42 8.62 -12.06
CA THR A 209 7.54 8.69 -10.88
C THR A 209 8.30 8.85 -9.57
N ALA A 210 9.53 8.33 -9.45
CA ALA A 210 10.47 8.50 -8.34
C ALA A 210 9.88 8.39 -6.90
N GLY A 211 8.77 7.69 -6.73
CA GLY A 211 8.08 7.55 -5.43
C GLY A 211 7.36 8.81 -4.95
N LEU A 212 7.25 9.81 -5.82
CA LEU A 212 6.51 11.05 -5.62
C LEU A 212 5.03 10.88 -5.21
N PRO A 213 4.24 9.86 -5.66
CA PRO A 213 2.84 9.77 -5.24
C PRO A 213 2.70 9.51 -3.73
N ASN A 214 3.56 8.65 -3.16
CA ASN A 214 3.54 8.32 -1.74
C ASN A 214 3.97 9.52 -0.88
N VAL A 215 4.96 10.27 -1.35
CA VAL A 215 5.40 11.53 -0.73
C VAL A 215 4.26 12.55 -0.71
N LEU A 216 3.59 12.72 -1.86
CA LEU A 216 2.47 13.64 -1.98
C LEU A 216 1.31 13.24 -1.06
N ALA A 217 0.95 11.95 -1.00
CA ALA A 217 -0.10 11.48 -0.10
C ALA A 217 0.21 11.83 1.37
N ARG A 218 1.45 11.62 1.81
CA ARG A 218 1.88 11.97 3.17
C ARG A 218 1.84 13.47 3.44
N LEU A 219 2.31 14.30 2.50
CA LEU A 219 2.28 15.76 2.62
C LEU A 219 0.85 16.30 2.70
N VAL A 220 -0.04 15.76 1.85
CA VAL A 220 -1.45 16.14 1.85
C VAL A 220 -2.13 15.74 3.15
N ALA A 221 -1.88 14.52 3.66
CA ALA A 221 -2.38 14.08 4.96
C ALA A 221 -1.91 15.02 6.09
N GLU A 222 -0.59 15.27 6.17
CA GLU A 222 -0.01 16.13 7.23
C GLU A 222 -0.55 17.56 7.21
N PHE A 223 -0.64 18.19 6.03
CA PHE A 223 -1.10 19.58 5.93
C PHE A 223 -2.62 19.72 5.98
N SER A 224 -3.37 18.68 5.62
CA SER A 224 -4.83 18.67 5.77
C SER A 224 -5.25 18.51 7.23
N GLU A 225 -4.55 17.68 8.02
CA GLU A 225 -4.73 17.59 9.48
C GLU A 225 -4.47 18.94 10.17
N LYS A 226 -3.44 19.66 9.71
CA LYS A 226 -3.10 21.01 10.20
C LYS A 226 -4.02 22.11 9.68
N LYS A 227 -5.04 21.78 8.86
CA LYS A 227 -5.96 22.72 8.20
C LYS A 227 -5.27 23.80 7.34
N GLN A 228 -4.13 23.46 6.74
CA GLN A 228 -3.32 24.36 5.89
C GLN A 228 -3.59 24.09 4.41
N PHE A 229 -4.83 24.33 3.96
CA PHE A 229 -5.27 23.89 2.63
C PHE A 229 -4.65 24.66 1.47
N ASN A 230 -4.24 25.94 1.65
CA ASN A 230 -3.46 26.62 0.62
C ASN A 230 -2.10 25.97 0.38
N ARG A 231 -1.47 25.40 1.43
CA ARG A 231 -0.24 24.61 1.26
C ARG A 231 -0.52 23.33 0.50
N VAL A 232 -1.61 22.63 0.81
CA VAL A 232 -2.04 21.43 0.08
C VAL A 232 -2.21 21.74 -1.42
N LYS A 233 -2.84 22.87 -1.78
CA LYS A 233 -2.99 23.32 -3.18
C LYS A 233 -1.65 23.65 -3.84
N SER A 234 -0.76 24.33 -3.13
CA SER A 234 0.58 24.66 -3.61
C SER A 234 1.42 23.40 -3.86
N ILE A 235 1.37 22.45 -2.92
CA ILE A 235 2.03 21.15 -3.03
C ILE A 235 1.48 20.36 -4.21
N LEU A 236 0.16 20.31 -4.40
CA LEU A 236 -0.44 19.66 -5.57
C LEU A 236 0.07 20.29 -6.88
N ARG A 237 0.05 21.62 -6.98
CA ARG A 237 0.53 22.32 -8.19
C ARG A 237 2.01 22.04 -8.46
N GLN A 238 2.86 22.08 -7.43
CA GLN A 238 4.29 21.78 -7.54
C GLN A 238 4.52 20.33 -7.95
N SER A 239 3.81 19.39 -7.35
CA SER A 239 3.92 17.97 -7.70
C SER A 239 3.43 17.69 -9.11
N LEU A 240 2.32 18.29 -9.55
CA LEU A 240 1.83 18.15 -10.93
C LEU A 240 2.82 18.74 -11.95
N PHE A 241 3.40 19.91 -11.65
CA PHE A 241 4.44 20.49 -12.49
C PHE A 241 5.68 19.60 -12.55
N LEU A 242 6.16 19.12 -11.41
CA LEU A 242 7.29 18.19 -11.33
C LEU A 242 7.01 16.89 -12.11
N GLY A 243 5.83 16.30 -11.92
CA GLY A 243 5.40 15.10 -12.64
C GLY A 243 5.34 15.33 -14.15
N ALA A 244 4.82 16.48 -14.60
CA ALA A 244 4.80 16.84 -16.02
C ALA A 244 6.21 17.01 -16.59
N VAL A 245 7.11 17.68 -15.87
CA VAL A 245 8.51 17.86 -16.29
C VAL A 245 9.24 16.51 -16.33
N MET A 246 9.12 15.69 -15.28
CA MET A 246 9.75 14.37 -15.24
C MET A 246 9.19 13.43 -16.31
N GLY A 247 7.88 13.44 -16.54
CA GLY A 247 7.24 12.71 -17.63
C GLY A 247 7.71 13.18 -18.99
N ALA A 248 7.81 14.50 -19.22
CA ALA A 248 8.30 15.06 -20.47
C ALA A 248 9.76 14.71 -20.73
N VAL A 249 10.63 14.84 -19.72
CA VAL A 249 12.05 14.44 -19.83
C VAL A 249 12.17 12.94 -20.10
N ALA A 250 11.45 12.10 -19.35
CA ALA A 250 11.52 10.66 -19.54
C ALA A 250 10.95 10.21 -20.89
N ALA A 251 9.85 10.82 -21.36
CA ALA A 251 9.28 10.55 -22.68
C ALA A 251 10.21 11.01 -23.81
N LEU A 252 10.84 12.19 -23.67
CA LEU A 252 11.82 12.70 -24.63
C LEU A 252 13.05 11.80 -24.70
N LEU A 253 13.59 11.39 -23.55
CA LEU A 253 14.71 10.45 -23.48
C LEU A 253 14.34 9.11 -24.09
N LEU A 254 13.15 8.58 -23.80
CA LEU A 254 12.67 7.31 -24.38
C LEU A 254 12.54 7.41 -25.90
N TYR A 255 12.07 8.54 -26.41
CA TYR A 255 11.92 8.80 -27.83
C TYR A 255 13.28 8.92 -28.53
N ILE A 256 14.18 9.78 -28.04
CA ILE A 256 15.50 9.99 -28.66
C ILE A 256 16.38 8.73 -28.55
N LEU A 257 16.30 8.01 -27.43
CA LEU A 257 17.09 6.80 -27.21
C LEU A 257 16.42 5.54 -27.76
N ALA A 258 15.30 5.64 -28.49
CA ALA A 258 14.58 4.46 -28.96
C ALA A 258 15.44 3.52 -29.83
N GLU A 259 16.22 4.08 -30.75
CA GLU A 259 17.15 3.32 -31.60
C GLU A 259 18.25 2.60 -30.82
N PRO A 260 19.07 3.26 -29.97
CA PRO A 260 20.11 2.55 -29.21
C PRO A 260 19.53 1.57 -28.20
N LEU A 261 18.32 1.82 -27.69
CA LEU A 261 17.64 0.92 -26.75
C LEU A 261 17.00 -0.30 -27.44
N SER A 262 16.84 -0.28 -28.77
CA SER A 262 16.26 -1.39 -29.54
C SER A 262 17.19 -2.60 -29.64
N GLN A 263 18.48 -2.43 -29.32
CA GLN A 263 19.54 -3.44 -29.47
C GLN A 263 19.65 -3.99 -30.90
N GLY A 264 19.35 -3.16 -31.90
CA GLY A 264 19.41 -3.55 -33.32
C GLY A 264 18.15 -4.25 -33.84
N ASN A 265 17.07 -4.28 -33.06
CA ASN A 265 15.77 -4.77 -33.51
C ASN A 265 14.85 -3.60 -33.92
N ASP A 266 14.75 -3.34 -35.23
CA ASP A 266 13.98 -2.22 -35.78
C ASP A 266 12.50 -2.24 -35.39
N ASN A 267 11.94 -3.42 -35.09
CA ASN A 267 10.55 -3.53 -34.66
C ASN A 267 10.31 -2.97 -33.24
N VAL A 268 11.35 -2.87 -32.41
CA VAL A 268 11.24 -2.34 -31.03
C VAL A 268 11.10 -0.81 -31.03
N VAL A 269 11.73 -0.13 -31.99
CA VAL A 269 11.68 1.33 -32.10
C VAL A 269 10.24 1.89 -32.14
N PRO A 270 9.33 1.42 -33.02
CA PRO A 270 7.95 1.90 -33.02
C PRO A 270 7.19 1.55 -31.73
N VAL A 271 7.55 0.46 -31.04
CA VAL A 271 6.98 0.11 -29.73
C VAL A 271 7.43 1.10 -28.64
N LEU A 272 8.67 1.57 -28.68
CA LEU A 272 9.14 2.59 -27.75
C LEU A 272 8.47 3.95 -28.03
N TYR A 273 8.29 4.29 -29.31
CA TYR A 273 7.54 5.49 -29.70
C TYR A 273 6.09 5.46 -29.23
N SER A 274 5.40 4.32 -29.31
CA SER A 274 4.04 4.19 -28.80
C SER A 274 3.96 4.27 -27.27
N LEU A 275 5.03 3.93 -26.55
CA LEU A 275 5.06 4.02 -25.08
C LEU A 275 5.40 5.41 -24.56
N ALA A 276 6.10 6.25 -25.33
CA ALA A 276 6.50 7.59 -24.91
C ALA A 276 5.34 8.50 -24.46
N PRO A 277 4.18 8.56 -25.16
CA PRO A 277 3.01 9.32 -24.70
C PRO A 277 2.48 8.84 -23.34
N ALA A 278 2.55 7.55 -23.04
CA ALA A 278 2.13 7.03 -21.75
C ALA A 278 3.08 7.48 -20.63
N VAL A 279 4.39 7.47 -20.88
CA VAL A 279 5.42 7.96 -19.92
C VAL A 279 5.25 9.45 -19.61
N LEU A 280 4.78 10.25 -20.58
CA LEU A 280 4.45 11.65 -20.37
C LEU A 280 3.31 11.86 -19.37
N VAL A 281 2.26 11.04 -19.45
CA VAL A 281 0.99 11.25 -18.75
C VAL A 281 0.92 10.54 -17.40
N ILE A 282 1.51 9.35 -17.26
CA ILE A 282 1.37 8.54 -16.04
C ILE A 282 1.97 9.19 -14.78
N PRO A 283 3.07 9.95 -14.81
CA PRO A 283 3.54 10.69 -13.64
C PRO A 283 2.49 11.68 -13.12
N ILE A 284 1.76 12.36 -14.01
CA ILE A 284 0.65 13.26 -13.63
C ILE A 284 -0.47 12.46 -12.96
N LEU A 285 -0.88 11.33 -13.56
CA LEU A 285 -1.86 10.42 -12.96
C LEU A 285 -1.42 9.95 -11.56
N SER A 286 -0.15 9.60 -11.41
CA SER A 286 0.42 9.17 -10.13
C SER A 286 0.32 10.28 -9.07
N MET A 287 0.63 11.53 -9.43
CA MET A 287 0.45 12.67 -8.52
C MET A 287 -1.01 12.86 -8.11
N LEU A 288 -1.93 12.78 -9.07
CA LEU A 288 -3.36 12.89 -8.76
C LEU A 288 -3.84 11.79 -7.82
N ARG A 289 -3.35 10.56 -7.98
CA ARG A 289 -3.61 9.45 -7.03
C ARG A 289 -3.07 9.76 -5.65
N GLY A 290 -1.80 10.20 -5.55
CA GLY A 290 -1.20 10.60 -4.29
C GLY A 290 -2.01 11.69 -3.58
N TYR A 291 -2.53 12.67 -4.32
CA TYR A 291 -3.38 13.72 -3.77
C TYR A 291 -4.68 13.19 -3.14
N VAL A 292 -5.44 12.36 -3.87
CA VAL A 292 -6.70 11.81 -3.33
C VAL A 292 -6.45 10.79 -2.21
N GLN A 293 -5.35 10.02 -2.30
CA GLN A 293 -4.94 9.09 -1.23
C GLN A 293 -4.57 9.83 0.06
N GLY A 294 -3.94 11.01 -0.04
CA GLY A 294 -3.62 11.84 1.12
C GLY A 294 -4.84 12.44 1.83
N PHE A 295 -5.98 12.54 1.16
CA PHE A 295 -7.27 12.88 1.77
C PHE A 295 -8.05 11.64 2.25
N GLU A 296 -7.42 10.47 2.24
CA GLU A 296 -8.04 9.17 2.55
C GLU A 296 -9.19 8.77 1.60
N LEU A 297 -9.31 9.43 0.44
CA LEU A 297 -10.30 9.12 -0.60
C LEU A 297 -9.80 7.99 -1.51
N MET A 298 -9.49 6.85 -0.88
CA MET A 298 -8.92 5.69 -1.55
C MET A 298 -9.87 5.06 -2.56
N GLU A 299 -11.19 5.21 -2.40
CA GLU A 299 -12.17 4.72 -3.37
C GLU A 299 -11.99 5.36 -4.76
N ILE A 300 -11.65 6.64 -4.84
CA ILE A 300 -11.43 7.35 -6.11
C ILE A 300 -10.14 6.84 -6.77
N SER A 301 -9.09 6.64 -5.98
CA SER A 301 -7.83 6.09 -6.47
C SER A 301 -8.02 4.66 -7.01
N ALA A 302 -8.67 3.78 -6.24
CA ALA A 302 -8.93 2.40 -6.64
C ALA A 302 -9.78 2.34 -7.91
N LEU A 303 -10.85 3.15 -8.00
CA LEU A 303 -11.68 3.22 -9.21
C LEU A 303 -10.87 3.70 -10.43
N SER A 304 -10.02 4.71 -10.27
CA SER A 304 -9.16 5.21 -11.36
C SER A 304 -8.24 4.12 -11.92
N GLN A 305 -7.78 3.20 -11.06
CA GLN A 305 -6.89 2.12 -11.45
C GLN A 305 -7.63 1.01 -12.21
N VAL A 306 -8.82 0.65 -11.73
CA VAL A 306 -9.67 -0.33 -12.43
C VAL A 306 -10.09 0.21 -13.79
N VAL A 307 -10.54 1.46 -13.87
CA VAL A 307 -10.94 2.09 -15.14
C VAL A 307 -9.76 2.27 -16.09
N GLU A 308 -8.58 2.68 -15.60
CA GLU A 308 -7.34 2.69 -16.38
C GLU A 308 -7.11 1.33 -17.04
N GLN A 309 -7.20 0.25 -16.25
CA GLN A 309 -6.93 -1.09 -16.76
C GLN A 309 -8.02 -1.57 -17.74
N VAL A 310 -9.29 -1.28 -17.48
CA VAL A 310 -10.40 -1.64 -18.38
C VAL A 310 -10.25 -0.93 -19.73
N VAL A 311 -10.04 0.39 -19.73
CA VAL A 311 -9.87 1.15 -20.98
C VAL A 311 -8.62 0.72 -21.74
N ARG A 312 -7.52 0.45 -21.03
CA ARG A 312 -6.30 -0.12 -21.63
C ARG A 312 -6.57 -1.45 -22.33
N VAL A 313 -7.29 -2.36 -21.69
CA VAL A 313 -7.61 -3.67 -22.28
C VAL A 313 -8.57 -3.53 -23.46
N ILE A 314 -9.61 -2.69 -23.34
CA ILE A 314 -10.56 -2.44 -24.43
C ILE A 314 -9.83 -1.87 -25.66
N TYR A 315 -8.99 -0.84 -25.47
CA TYR A 315 -8.24 -0.25 -26.58
C TYR A 315 -7.28 -1.25 -27.22
N MET A 316 -6.52 -1.97 -26.40
CA MET A 316 -5.57 -2.99 -26.85
C MET A 316 -6.26 -4.07 -27.70
N LEU A 317 -7.34 -4.67 -27.17
CA LEU A 317 -8.07 -5.72 -27.87
C LEU A 317 -8.80 -5.18 -29.10
N GLY A 318 -9.42 -4.00 -29.00
CA GLY A 318 -10.13 -3.36 -30.10
C GLY A 318 -9.20 -3.02 -31.27
N MET A 319 -8.04 -2.42 -31.00
CA MET A 319 -7.05 -2.13 -32.05
C MET A 319 -6.42 -3.39 -32.62
N THR A 320 -6.15 -4.41 -31.79
CA THR A 320 -5.63 -5.70 -32.27
C THR A 320 -6.65 -6.37 -33.19
N ALA A 321 -7.94 -6.39 -32.82
CA ALA A 321 -9.01 -6.93 -33.66
C ALA A 321 -9.12 -6.16 -34.98
N TRP A 322 -9.10 -4.82 -34.91
CA TRP A 322 -9.20 -3.97 -36.08
C TRP A 322 -8.05 -4.22 -37.07
N ILE A 323 -6.81 -4.33 -36.58
CA ILE A 323 -5.63 -4.57 -37.42
C ILE A 323 -5.57 -6.01 -37.93
N MET A 324 -5.62 -6.99 -37.04
CA MET A 324 -5.36 -8.39 -37.38
C MET A 324 -6.55 -9.04 -38.11
N VAL A 325 -7.77 -8.73 -37.68
CA VAL A 325 -8.99 -9.37 -38.19
C VAL A 325 -9.65 -8.50 -39.27
N GLY A 326 -9.74 -7.19 -39.05
CA GLY A 326 -10.46 -6.28 -39.95
C GLY A 326 -9.67 -5.81 -41.17
N HIS A 327 -8.37 -5.58 -41.03
CA HIS A 327 -7.53 -4.95 -42.06
C HIS A 327 -6.34 -5.80 -42.54
N HIS A 328 -6.18 -7.02 -42.02
CA HIS A 328 -5.05 -7.92 -42.33
C HIS A 328 -3.67 -7.25 -42.21
N GLY A 329 -3.51 -6.38 -41.21
CA GLY A 329 -2.23 -5.73 -40.91
C GLY A 329 -1.23 -6.69 -40.26
N THR A 330 -0.05 -6.17 -39.90
CA THR A 330 1.01 -7.00 -39.33
C THR A 330 0.86 -7.19 -37.82
N TRP A 331 1.37 -8.31 -37.30
CA TRP A 331 1.43 -8.56 -35.85
C TRP A 331 2.30 -7.52 -35.13
N VAL A 332 3.25 -6.89 -35.83
CA VAL A 332 4.09 -5.80 -35.32
C VAL A 332 3.23 -4.57 -35.06
N ASP A 333 2.44 -4.12 -36.04
CA ASP A 333 1.55 -2.96 -35.89
C ASP A 333 0.52 -3.17 -34.79
N ALA A 334 -0.04 -4.38 -34.70
CA ALA A 334 -0.95 -4.75 -33.62
C ALA A 334 -0.26 -4.68 -32.25
N THR A 335 1.01 -5.08 -32.15
CA THR A 335 1.81 -4.99 -30.91
C THR A 335 2.14 -3.54 -30.53
N VAL A 336 2.43 -2.68 -31.52
CA VAL A 336 2.66 -1.25 -31.35
C VAL A 336 1.40 -0.55 -30.81
N GLN A 337 0.22 -0.84 -31.38
CA GLN A 337 -1.03 -0.27 -30.86
C GLN A 337 -1.42 -0.84 -29.49
N SER A 338 -1.12 -2.11 -29.25
CA SER A 338 -1.34 -2.75 -27.94
C SER A 338 -0.54 -2.09 -26.83
N THR A 339 0.67 -1.63 -27.13
CA THR A 339 1.50 -0.88 -26.18
C THR A 339 1.04 0.57 -26.01
N PHE A 340 0.56 1.21 -27.09
CA PHE A 340 -0.08 2.54 -27.02
C PHE A 340 -1.30 2.58 -26.10
N ALA A 341 -1.98 1.46 -25.89
CA ALA A 341 -3.11 1.34 -24.97
C ALA A 341 -2.83 1.87 -23.55
N ALA A 342 -1.56 1.86 -23.12
CA ALA A 342 -1.13 2.44 -21.85
C ALA A 342 -1.49 3.92 -21.72
N PHE A 343 -1.38 4.69 -22.80
CA PHE A 343 -1.71 6.11 -22.84
C PHE A 343 -3.21 6.33 -22.62
N TRP A 344 -4.06 5.59 -23.33
CA TRP A 344 -5.51 5.67 -23.20
C TRP A 344 -6.01 5.24 -21.83
N GLY A 345 -5.42 4.19 -21.26
CA GLY A 345 -5.68 3.79 -19.88
C GLY A 345 -5.32 4.92 -18.91
N ALA A 346 -4.13 5.50 -19.02
CA ALA A 346 -3.69 6.58 -18.14
C ALA A 346 -4.62 7.81 -18.23
N LEU A 347 -5.03 8.20 -19.44
CA LEU A 347 -5.95 9.30 -19.66
C LEU A 347 -7.31 9.03 -19.01
N ALA A 348 -7.87 7.82 -19.16
CA ALA A 348 -9.10 7.43 -18.49
C ALA A 348 -8.98 7.47 -16.96
N GLY A 349 -7.86 7.00 -16.41
CA GLY A 349 -7.55 7.11 -14.99
C GLY A 349 -7.54 8.56 -14.49
N ILE A 350 -6.94 9.48 -15.26
CA ILE A 350 -6.94 10.92 -14.94
C ILE A 350 -8.35 11.46 -14.93
N LEU A 351 -9.16 11.16 -15.97
CA LEU A 351 -10.54 11.61 -16.07
C LEU A 351 -11.38 11.17 -14.87
N VAL A 352 -11.23 9.92 -14.41
CA VAL A 352 -11.91 9.41 -13.22
C VAL A 352 -11.54 10.21 -11.97
N ILE A 353 -10.26 10.53 -11.77
CA ILE A 353 -9.83 11.30 -10.60
C ILE A 353 -10.34 12.74 -10.67
N LEU A 354 -10.24 13.39 -11.84
CA LEU A 354 -10.75 14.75 -12.04
C LEU A 354 -12.26 14.82 -11.81
N PHE A 355 -13.01 13.84 -12.33
CA PHE A 355 -14.44 13.72 -12.11
C PHE A 355 -14.78 13.45 -10.64
N GLY A 356 -14.02 12.58 -9.96
CA GLY A 356 -14.17 12.32 -8.53
C GLY A 356 -13.91 13.57 -7.67
N ILE A 357 -12.88 14.35 -8.00
CA ILE A 357 -12.59 15.63 -7.35
C ILE A 357 -13.73 16.63 -7.59
N PHE A 358 -14.27 16.67 -8.81
CA PHE A 358 -15.40 17.53 -9.16
C PHE A 358 -16.68 17.17 -8.39
N LEU A 359 -17.05 15.89 -8.31
CA LEU A 359 -18.21 15.44 -7.54
C LEU A 359 -18.07 15.73 -6.04
N LYS A 360 -16.84 15.66 -5.52
CA LYS A 360 -16.52 15.99 -4.12
C LYS A 360 -16.14 17.46 -3.94
N ARG A 361 -16.46 18.36 -4.88
CA ARG A 361 -16.08 19.78 -4.80
C ARG A 361 -16.59 20.46 -3.53
N GLY A 362 -17.76 20.08 -3.00
CA GLY A 362 -18.25 20.57 -1.71
C GLY A 362 -17.40 20.12 -0.51
N TYR A 363 -16.93 18.88 -0.51
CA TYR A 363 -15.99 18.36 0.49
C TYR A 363 -14.67 19.14 0.45
N PHE A 364 -14.09 19.32 -0.74
CA PHE A 364 -12.87 20.11 -0.88
C PHE A 364 -13.10 21.58 -0.49
N ALA A 365 -14.18 22.21 -0.96
CA ALA A 365 -14.51 23.61 -0.65
C ALA A 365 -14.68 23.88 0.85
N SER A 366 -15.42 23.03 1.56
CA SER A 366 -15.62 23.16 3.01
C SER A 366 -14.32 23.09 3.81
N LYS A 367 -13.34 22.31 3.34
CA LYS A 367 -12.00 22.24 3.93
C LYS A 367 -11.24 23.56 3.75
N PHE A 368 -11.28 24.16 2.55
CA PHE A 368 -10.60 25.44 2.28
C PHE A 368 -11.13 26.63 3.10
N VAL A 369 -12.37 26.59 3.59
CA VAL A 369 -12.95 27.65 4.44
C VAL A 369 -12.41 27.61 5.89
N LEU A 370 -11.93 26.45 6.36
CA LEU A 370 -11.48 26.22 7.74
C LEU A 370 -10.01 26.55 7.99
N GLU A 371 -9.44 27.48 7.20
CA GLU A 371 -8.01 27.73 7.15
C GLU A 371 -7.45 28.35 8.44
N ALA A 372 -6.41 27.73 9.00
CA ALA A 372 -5.67 28.27 10.13
C ALA A 372 -4.59 29.27 9.67
N GLN A 373 -4.31 30.30 10.48
CA GLN A 373 -3.43 31.42 10.12
C GLN A 373 -2.07 31.01 9.51
N PRO A 374 -1.54 31.79 8.55
CA PRO A 374 -0.38 31.41 7.76
C PRO A 374 0.90 31.60 8.58
N LYS A 375 1.49 30.51 9.07
CA LYS A 375 2.94 30.49 9.20
C LYS A 375 3.51 30.14 7.84
N VAL A 376 4.47 30.91 7.34
CA VAL A 376 5.09 30.72 6.02
C VAL A 376 6.35 29.89 6.23
N ALA A 377 6.30 28.61 5.87
CA ALA A 377 7.49 27.79 5.69
C ALA A 377 7.46 27.27 4.25
N PRO A 378 8.56 27.34 3.49
CA PRO A 378 8.56 27.00 2.08
C PRO A 378 8.33 25.49 1.86
N ALA A 379 7.22 25.16 1.19
CA ALA A 379 6.78 23.79 0.87
C ALA A 379 7.78 23.00 0.00
N GLY A 380 8.55 23.69 -0.85
CA GLY A 380 9.54 23.05 -1.74
C GLY A 380 10.66 22.33 -0.98
N SER A 381 11.03 22.81 0.21
CA SER A 381 12.06 22.16 1.05
C SER A 381 11.60 20.82 1.66
N LEU A 382 10.28 20.59 1.78
CA LEU A 382 9.72 19.36 2.35
C LEU A 382 9.57 18.26 1.29
N ILE A 383 9.12 18.61 0.08
CA ILE A 383 9.00 17.66 -1.04
C ILE A 383 10.35 17.04 -1.35
N GLY A 384 11.42 17.85 -1.45
CA GLY A 384 12.77 17.34 -1.72
C GLY A 384 13.27 16.37 -0.64
N LYS A 385 13.04 16.67 0.64
CA LYS A 385 13.44 15.79 1.76
C LYS A 385 12.68 14.47 1.75
N MET A 386 11.38 14.49 1.45
CA MET A 386 10.56 13.28 1.38
C MET A 386 10.85 12.46 0.11
N MET A 387 11.14 13.12 -1.01
CA MET A 387 11.59 12.47 -2.26
C MET A 387 12.88 11.67 -2.04
N TRP A 388 13.85 12.24 -1.31
CA TRP A 388 15.08 11.54 -0.96
C TRP A 388 14.83 10.26 -0.14
N GLN A 389 13.75 10.20 0.63
CA GLN A 389 13.35 9.00 1.38
C GLN A 389 12.59 7.98 0.51
N ALA A 390 11.88 8.45 -0.52
CA ALA A 390 11.09 7.59 -1.41
C ALA A 390 11.96 6.88 -2.46
N ILE A 391 13.06 7.50 -2.91
CA ILE A 391 13.98 6.92 -3.90
C ILE A 391 14.50 5.53 -3.46
N PRO A 392 15.03 5.34 -2.23
CA PRO A 392 15.44 4.03 -1.72
C PRO A 392 14.34 2.95 -1.77
N VAL A 393 13.11 3.34 -1.42
CA VAL A 393 11.95 2.44 -1.37
C VAL A 393 11.60 1.97 -2.78
N VAL A 394 11.53 2.90 -3.72
CA VAL A 394 11.22 2.62 -5.12
C VAL A 394 12.33 1.78 -5.73
N PHE A 395 13.58 2.19 -5.59
CA PHE A 395 14.73 1.46 -6.12
C PHE A 395 14.74 0.00 -5.66
N ALA A 396 14.58 -0.25 -4.36
CA ALA A 396 14.52 -1.62 -3.84
C ALA A 396 13.26 -2.37 -4.33
N GLY A 397 12.12 -1.69 -4.45
CA GLY A 397 10.90 -2.26 -5.06
C GLY A 397 11.03 -2.60 -6.54
N SER A 398 12.06 -2.05 -7.22
CA SER A 398 12.29 -2.19 -8.67
C SER A 398 13.17 -3.37 -9.03
N ALA A 399 13.70 -4.12 -8.04
CA ALA A 399 14.71 -5.13 -8.28
C ALA A 399 14.33 -6.11 -9.38
N ILE A 400 13.07 -6.56 -9.42
CA ILE A 400 12.56 -7.48 -10.44
C ILE A 400 12.62 -6.85 -11.83
N SER A 401 12.17 -5.60 -12.00
CA SER A 401 12.23 -4.88 -13.28
C SER A 401 13.67 -4.62 -13.72
N LEU A 402 14.57 -4.29 -12.80
CA LEU A 402 15.99 -4.08 -13.10
C LEU A 402 16.69 -5.37 -13.52
N VAL A 403 16.37 -6.50 -12.88
CA VAL A 403 16.88 -7.82 -13.28
C VAL A 403 16.38 -8.23 -14.67
N GLN A 404 15.10 -7.96 -14.98
CA GLN A 404 14.55 -8.20 -16.32
C GLN A 404 15.24 -7.32 -17.38
N LEU A 405 15.53 -6.06 -17.05
CA LEU A 405 16.29 -5.19 -17.94
C LEU A 405 17.70 -5.73 -18.20
N ILE A 406 18.38 -6.23 -17.16
CA ILE A 406 19.68 -6.91 -17.30
C ILE A 406 19.53 -8.12 -18.24
N ASP A 407 18.49 -8.93 -18.06
CA ASP A 407 18.21 -10.07 -18.93
C ASP A 407 18.08 -9.67 -20.39
N GLN A 408 17.29 -8.63 -20.69
CA GLN A 408 17.10 -8.17 -22.06
C GLN A 408 18.40 -7.67 -22.71
N PHE A 409 19.21 -6.87 -22.03
CA PHE A 409 20.44 -6.30 -22.62
C PHE A 409 21.61 -7.29 -22.68
N SER A 410 21.59 -8.34 -21.87
CA SER A 410 22.67 -9.33 -21.82
C SER A 410 22.38 -10.56 -22.67
N PHE A 411 21.13 -11.06 -22.69
CA PHE A 411 20.78 -12.35 -23.27
C PHE A 411 21.16 -12.46 -24.75
N PHE A 412 20.66 -11.55 -25.59
CA PHE A 412 20.95 -11.58 -27.03
C PHE A 412 22.46 -11.49 -27.29
N ARG A 413 23.14 -10.56 -26.64
CA ARG A 413 24.60 -10.39 -26.77
C ARG A 413 25.36 -11.66 -26.43
N ILE A 414 25.07 -12.30 -25.29
CA ILE A 414 25.79 -13.50 -24.86
C ILE A 414 25.50 -14.66 -25.81
N MET A 415 24.25 -14.85 -26.22
CA MET A 415 23.89 -15.94 -27.14
C MET A 415 24.58 -15.79 -28.50
N HIS A 416 24.66 -14.58 -29.05
CA HIS A 416 25.35 -14.35 -30.33
C HIS A 416 26.86 -14.61 -30.28
N ILE A 417 27.50 -14.59 -29.11
CA ILE A 417 28.94 -14.86 -28.99
C ILE A 417 29.24 -16.36 -29.11
N PHE A 418 28.35 -17.24 -28.64
CA PHE A 418 28.64 -18.68 -28.48
C PHE A 418 27.72 -19.61 -29.27
N THR A 419 26.64 -19.09 -29.87
CA THR A 419 25.67 -19.90 -30.63
C THR A 419 25.37 -19.26 -31.98
N ASP A 420 25.20 -20.10 -33.01
CA ASP A 420 24.73 -19.69 -34.33
C ASP A 420 23.20 -19.71 -34.46
N PHE A 421 22.47 -19.50 -33.35
CA PHE A 421 21.01 -19.47 -33.41
C PHE A 421 20.50 -18.27 -34.22
N ASN A 422 19.49 -18.54 -35.04
CA ASN A 422 18.78 -17.49 -35.77
C ASN A 422 18.07 -16.55 -34.77
N GLN A 423 17.96 -15.26 -35.14
CA GLN A 423 17.28 -14.22 -34.37
C GLN A 423 15.86 -14.61 -33.96
N THR A 424 15.12 -15.32 -34.83
CA THR A 424 13.77 -15.80 -34.51
C THR A 424 13.76 -16.76 -33.33
N ALA A 425 14.73 -17.68 -33.23
CA ALA A 425 14.83 -18.61 -32.12
C ALA A 425 15.20 -17.89 -30.82
N LEU A 426 16.14 -16.93 -30.87
CA LEU A 426 16.50 -16.11 -29.71
C LEU A 426 15.32 -15.27 -29.22
N ASN A 427 14.54 -14.69 -30.14
CA ASN A 427 13.33 -13.96 -29.81
C ASN A 427 12.28 -14.85 -29.15
N GLN A 428 12.14 -16.12 -29.57
CA GLN A 428 11.22 -17.08 -28.95
C GLN A 428 11.65 -17.44 -27.54
N MET A 429 12.93 -17.76 -27.33
CA MET A 429 13.49 -18.02 -26.00
C MET A 429 13.27 -16.81 -25.08
N PHE A 430 13.59 -15.61 -25.57
CA PHE A 430 13.38 -14.37 -24.83
C PHE A 430 11.92 -14.18 -24.46
N ALA A 431 10.99 -14.35 -25.40
CA ALA A 431 9.56 -14.22 -25.13
C ALA A 431 9.07 -15.19 -24.06
N GLN A 432 9.54 -16.44 -24.08
CA GLN A 432 9.16 -17.47 -23.13
C GLN A 432 9.50 -17.06 -21.70
N PHE A 433 10.75 -16.71 -21.40
CA PHE A 433 11.15 -16.39 -20.02
C PHE A 433 10.76 -14.96 -19.60
N SER A 434 10.82 -13.99 -20.52
CA SER A 434 10.67 -12.56 -20.18
C SER A 434 9.21 -12.10 -20.12
N PHE A 435 8.35 -12.67 -20.97
CA PHE A 435 6.93 -12.33 -21.06
C PHE A 435 6.05 -13.49 -20.59
N ASN A 436 6.10 -14.64 -21.26
CA ASN A 436 5.11 -15.70 -21.11
C ASN A 436 5.09 -16.23 -19.69
N SER A 437 6.24 -16.67 -19.20
CA SER A 437 6.34 -17.23 -17.85
C SER A 437 6.19 -16.16 -16.78
N ASN A 438 6.80 -14.98 -16.98
CA ASN A 438 6.76 -13.87 -16.05
C ASN A 438 5.34 -13.35 -15.80
N LYS A 439 4.51 -13.20 -16.85
CA LYS A 439 3.11 -12.76 -16.71
C LYS A 439 2.30 -13.68 -15.82
N LEU A 440 2.46 -15.00 -16.00
CA LEU A 440 1.75 -16.01 -15.21
C LEU A 440 2.24 -16.06 -13.76
N VAL A 441 3.56 -16.01 -13.56
CA VAL A 441 4.18 -16.04 -12.23
C VAL A 441 3.81 -14.80 -11.41
N MET A 442 3.76 -13.62 -12.03
CA MET A 442 3.43 -12.38 -11.35
C MET A 442 1.97 -12.33 -10.83
N LEU A 443 1.06 -13.15 -11.38
CA LEU A 443 -0.28 -13.33 -10.80
C LEU A 443 -0.19 -13.91 -9.38
N VAL A 444 0.60 -14.95 -9.18
CA VAL A 444 0.79 -15.59 -7.87
C VAL A 444 1.53 -14.65 -6.92
N VAL A 445 2.63 -14.06 -7.37
CA VAL A 445 3.42 -13.10 -6.57
C VAL A 445 2.54 -11.92 -6.11
N SER A 446 1.60 -11.48 -6.94
CA SER A 446 0.70 -10.38 -6.58
C SER A 446 -0.18 -10.66 -5.37
N LEU A 447 -0.64 -11.89 -5.22
CA LEU A 447 -1.47 -12.29 -4.09
C LEU A 447 -0.68 -12.22 -2.78
N ALA A 448 0.57 -12.65 -2.78
CA ALA A 448 1.44 -12.58 -1.61
C ALA A 448 1.80 -11.14 -1.21
N ILE A 449 2.01 -10.26 -2.19
CA ILE A 449 2.21 -8.83 -1.93
C ILE A 449 0.99 -8.25 -1.24
N ALA A 450 -0.22 -8.49 -1.80
CA ALA A 450 -1.47 -7.98 -1.24
C ALA A 450 -1.70 -8.46 0.20
N MET A 451 -1.38 -9.71 0.51
CA MET A 451 -1.49 -10.24 1.87
C MET A 451 -0.46 -9.64 2.83
N SER A 452 0.72 -9.26 2.35
CA SER A 452 1.77 -8.69 3.19
C SER A 452 1.54 -7.20 3.48
N GLU A 453 0.95 -6.48 2.52
CA GLU A 453 0.53 -5.07 2.71
C GLU A 453 -0.46 -4.92 3.88
N THR A 454 -1.35 -5.89 4.08
CA THR A 454 -2.34 -5.82 5.19
C THR A 454 -1.71 -6.03 6.57
N ALA A 455 -0.59 -6.75 6.65
CA ALA A 455 0.12 -7.01 7.91
C ALA A 455 1.14 -5.90 8.27
N LEU A 456 1.48 -5.03 7.33
CA LEU A 456 2.48 -3.97 7.49
C LEU A 456 2.12 -2.94 8.57
N PRO A 457 0.86 -2.45 8.70
CA PRO A 457 0.50 -1.49 9.74
C PRO A 457 0.64 -2.07 11.14
N MET A 458 0.38 -3.37 11.32
CA MET A 458 0.57 -4.05 12.60
C MET A 458 2.05 -4.13 12.97
N LEU A 459 2.90 -4.48 12.00
CA LEU A 459 4.35 -4.51 12.17
C LEU A 459 4.92 -3.13 12.53
N ALA A 460 4.51 -2.09 11.81
CA ALA A 460 4.95 -0.72 12.07
C ALA A 460 4.55 -0.24 13.47
N ARG A 461 3.36 -0.61 13.97
CA ARG A 461 2.90 -0.29 15.33
C ARG A 461 3.70 -1.00 16.41
N ALA A 462 3.98 -2.30 16.24
CA ALA A 462 4.81 -3.06 17.17
C ALA A 462 6.22 -2.46 17.27
N HIS A 463 6.80 -2.12 16.10
CA HIS A 463 8.10 -1.47 16.02
C HIS A 463 8.12 -0.07 16.65
N ALA A 464 7.08 0.74 16.43
CA ALA A 464 6.97 2.09 17.01
C ALA A 464 6.90 2.08 18.55
N LYS A 465 6.40 1.00 19.15
CA LYS A 465 6.39 0.80 20.61
C LYS A 465 7.72 0.28 21.15
N ASN A 466 8.73 0.07 20.30
CA ASN A 466 10.00 -0.58 20.62
C ASN A 466 9.84 -1.97 21.27
N ASP A 467 8.72 -2.65 20.99
CA ASP A 467 8.47 -4.00 21.48
C ASP A 467 9.10 -5.01 20.51
N VAL A 468 10.33 -5.40 20.82
CA VAL A 468 11.13 -6.32 19.99
C VAL A 468 10.50 -7.71 19.92
N GLN A 469 9.83 -8.16 20.99
CA GLN A 469 9.16 -9.46 21.03
C GLN A 469 7.90 -9.46 20.17
N ALA A 470 7.02 -8.46 20.33
CA ALA A 470 5.83 -8.31 19.49
C ALA A 470 6.20 -8.13 18.01
N THR A 471 7.29 -7.41 17.73
CA THR A 471 7.82 -7.27 16.36
C THR A 471 8.26 -8.63 15.80
N GLY A 472 9.01 -9.43 16.57
CA GLY A 472 9.41 -10.79 16.17
C GLY A 472 8.22 -11.72 15.91
N GLN A 473 7.18 -11.66 16.76
CA GLN A 473 5.93 -12.41 16.56
C GLN A 473 5.22 -12.00 15.28
N GLN A 474 5.16 -10.69 15.00
CA GLN A 474 4.52 -10.19 13.77
C GLN A 474 5.31 -10.58 12.51
N ILE A 475 6.65 -10.55 12.56
CA ILE A 475 7.49 -11.05 11.46
C ILE A 475 7.22 -12.54 11.23
N ASN A 476 7.18 -13.34 12.30
CA ASN A 476 6.88 -14.78 12.21
C ASN A 476 5.51 -15.01 11.56
N TYR A 477 4.49 -14.26 11.98
CA TYR A 477 3.15 -14.32 11.37
C TYR A 477 3.17 -13.98 9.87
N ILE A 478 3.88 -12.93 9.47
CA ILE A 478 4.01 -12.54 8.05
C ILE A 478 4.72 -13.64 7.24
N LEU A 479 5.80 -14.21 7.77
CA LEU A 479 6.53 -15.31 7.11
C LEU A 479 5.68 -16.59 7.00
N LYS A 480 4.84 -16.88 8.01
CA LYS A 480 3.88 -17.99 7.97
C LYS A 480 2.81 -17.76 6.90
N LEU A 481 2.22 -16.57 6.84
CA LEU A 481 1.25 -16.17 5.82
C LEU A 481 1.85 -16.29 4.42
N LEU A 482 3.06 -15.76 4.22
CA LEU A 482 3.80 -15.86 2.97
C LEU A 482 3.98 -17.33 2.55
N SER A 483 4.48 -18.16 3.47
CA SER A 483 4.73 -19.58 3.19
C SER A 483 3.43 -20.31 2.83
N PHE A 484 2.36 -20.02 3.56
CA PHE A 484 1.02 -20.60 3.36
C PHE A 484 0.44 -20.28 1.98
N VAL A 485 0.82 -19.16 1.37
CA VAL A 485 0.29 -18.72 0.07
C VAL A 485 1.24 -19.08 -1.06
N MET A 486 2.51 -18.70 -0.94
CA MET A 486 3.45 -18.78 -2.06
C MET A 486 3.93 -20.19 -2.37
N ILE A 487 4.13 -21.04 -1.35
CA ILE A 487 4.60 -22.42 -1.57
C ILE A 487 3.58 -23.23 -2.38
N PRO A 488 2.31 -23.37 -1.94
CA PRO A 488 1.32 -24.12 -2.70
C PRO A 488 0.99 -23.46 -4.03
N ALA A 489 0.98 -22.13 -4.12
CA ALA A 489 0.68 -21.46 -5.39
C ALA A 489 1.81 -21.62 -6.42
N SER A 490 3.08 -21.56 -5.99
CA SER A 490 4.24 -21.84 -6.84
C SER A 490 4.22 -23.28 -7.34
N LEU A 491 4.09 -24.27 -6.45
CA LEU A 491 3.98 -25.68 -6.84
C LEU A 491 2.74 -25.96 -7.68
N GLY A 492 1.63 -25.28 -7.40
CA GLY A 492 0.41 -25.36 -8.19
C GLY A 492 0.64 -24.92 -9.63
N VAL A 493 1.28 -23.76 -9.84
CA VAL A 493 1.66 -23.29 -11.19
C VAL A 493 2.55 -24.30 -11.91
N VAL A 494 3.49 -24.94 -11.21
CA VAL A 494 4.33 -25.98 -11.81
C VAL A 494 3.50 -27.21 -12.20
N ALA A 495 2.59 -27.66 -11.33
CA ALA A 495 1.75 -28.84 -11.57
C ALA A 495 0.79 -28.64 -12.75
N VAL A 496 0.25 -27.42 -12.93
CA VAL A 496 -0.67 -27.07 -14.03
C VAL A 496 0.02 -26.29 -15.15
N ALA A 497 1.34 -26.34 -15.26
CA ALA A 497 2.10 -25.48 -16.18
C ALA A 497 1.68 -25.68 -17.64
N LYS A 498 1.49 -26.92 -18.10
CA LYS A 498 1.08 -27.21 -19.49
C LYS A 498 -0.33 -26.70 -19.84
N PRO A 499 -1.40 -27.03 -19.11
CA PRO A 499 -2.73 -26.50 -19.44
C PRO A 499 -2.77 -24.97 -19.29
N LEU A 500 -2.04 -24.42 -18.32
CA LEU A 500 -1.94 -22.97 -18.14
C LEU A 500 -1.22 -22.28 -19.31
N TYR A 501 -0.11 -22.85 -19.80
CA TYR A 501 0.63 -22.30 -20.93
C TYR A 501 -0.19 -22.34 -22.22
N ILE A 502 -0.81 -23.49 -22.53
CA ILE A 502 -1.62 -23.64 -23.75
C ILE A 502 -2.83 -22.70 -23.73
N LEU A 503 -3.48 -22.53 -22.57
CA LEU A 503 -4.61 -21.61 -22.42
C LEU A 503 -4.23 -20.15 -22.79
N PHE A 504 -3.07 -19.69 -22.34
CA PHE A 504 -2.62 -18.31 -22.52
C PHE A 504 -1.93 -18.06 -23.86
N TYR A 505 -1.11 -19.00 -24.33
CA TYR A 505 -0.20 -18.79 -25.46
C TYR A 505 -0.48 -19.70 -26.66
N GLY A 506 -1.30 -20.74 -26.50
CA GLY A 506 -1.57 -21.73 -27.54
C GLY A 506 -0.50 -22.82 -27.62
N VAL A 507 -0.45 -23.49 -28.77
CA VAL A 507 0.34 -24.72 -28.98
C VAL A 507 1.69 -24.49 -29.65
N SER A 508 2.14 -23.24 -29.82
CA SER A 508 3.45 -22.95 -30.41
C SER A 508 4.56 -23.12 -29.38
N ASP A 509 5.48 -24.05 -29.66
CA ASP A 509 6.63 -24.42 -28.82
C ASP A 509 6.24 -24.71 -27.35
N VAL A 510 5.24 -25.59 -27.18
CA VAL A 510 4.70 -25.97 -25.86
C VAL A 510 5.78 -26.58 -24.98
N SER A 511 6.61 -27.49 -25.51
CA SER A 511 7.58 -28.21 -24.70
C SER A 511 8.58 -27.27 -24.00
N ASN A 512 9.18 -26.33 -24.74
CA ASN A 512 10.09 -25.36 -24.15
C ASN A 512 9.33 -24.35 -23.28
N GLY A 513 8.21 -23.82 -23.77
CA GLY A 513 7.41 -22.84 -23.04
C GLY A 513 6.93 -23.34 -21.67
N VAL A 514 6.50 -24.60 -21.60
CA VAL A 514 6.09 -25.27 -20.36
C VAL A 514 7.27 -25.47 -19.42
N LEU A 515 8.42 -25.95 -19.93
CA LEU A 515 9.62 -26.12 -19.12
C LEU A 515 10.07 -24.78 -18.49
N VAL A 516 10.09 -23.71 -19.29
CA VAL A 516 10.44 -22.36 -18.85
C VAL A 516 9.43 -21.84 -17.81
N LEU A 517 8.13 -22.11 -18.00
CA LEU A 517 7.09 -21.76 -17.03
C LEU A 517 7.23 -22.53 -15.72
N GLN A 518 7.52 -23.83 -15.76
CA GLN A 518 7.78 -24.64 -14.54
C GLN A 518 8.96 -24.07 -13.76
N PHE A 519 10.07 -23.80 -14.45
CA PHE A 519 11.26 -23.24 -13.81
C PHE A 519 11.00 -21.83 -13.25
N SER A 520 10.27 -21.00 -13.99
CA SER A 520 9.82 -19.68 -13.53
C SER A 520 8.85 -19.76 -12.36
N GLY A 521 8.05 -20.81 -12.25
CA GLY A 521 7.17 -21.08 -11.11
C GLY A 521 7.95 -21.13 -9.79
N TYR A 522 9.10 -21.82 -9.78
CA TYR A 522 10.01 -21.86 -8.64
C TYR A 522 10.68 -20.50 -8.36
N ILE A 523 11.09 -19.78 -9.40
CA ILE A 523 11.65 -18.42 -9.24
C ILE A 523 10.59 -17.44 -8.71
N GLY A 524 9.33 -17.66 -9.07
CA GLY A 524 8.17 -16.94 -8.55
C GLY A 524 8.06 -17.01 -7.03
N LEU A 525 8.37 -18.17 -6.43
CA LEU A 525 8.46 -18.31 -4.98
C LEU A 525 9.50 -17.33 -4.40
N LEU A 526 10.68 -17.24 -5.01
CA LEU A 526 11.75 -16.33 -4.59
C LEU A 526 11.34 -14.85 -4.74
N PHE A 527 10.66 -14.48 -5.83
CA PHE A 527 10.11 -13.13 -5.99
C PHE A 527 9.06 -12.78 -4.93
N GLY A 528 8.17 -13.71 -4.60
CA GLY A 528 7.21 -13.53 -3.53
C GLY A 528 7.90 -13.31 -2.19
N ILE A 529 8.85 -14.17 -1.82
CA ILE A 529 9.62 -14.02 -0.58
C ILE A 529 10.38 -12.69 -0.57
N TYR A 530 11.00 -12.30 -1.68
CA TYR A 530 11.71 -11.03 -1.82
C TYR A 530 10.80 -9.85 -1.51
N MET A 531 9.63 -9.77 -2.14
CA MET A 531 8.72 -8.63 -1.96
C MET A 531 8.20 -8.53 -0.52
N VAL A 532 8.00 -9.65 0.16
CA VAL A 532 7.55 -9.66 1.55
C VAL A 532 8.67 -9.28 2.52
N ILE A 533 9.87 -9.82 2.36
CA ILE A 533 11.04 -9.43 3.16
C ILE A 533 11.39 -7.96 2.95
N LEU A 534 11.25 -7.48 1.71
CA LEU A 534 11.38 -6.07 1.37
C LEU A 534 10.38 -5.23 2.17
N ALA A 535 9.09 -5.58 2.12
CA ALA A 535 8.03 -4.89 2.84
C ALA A 535 8.27 -4.87 4.37
N ILE A 536 8.69 -6.01 4.95
CA ILE A 536 9.07 -6.10 6.37
C ILE A 536 10.18 -5.09 6.69
N ASN A 537 11.28 -5.11 5.92
CA ASN A 537 12.41 -4.21 6.18
C ASN A 537 12.04 -2.74 5.99
N GLN A 538 11.19 -2.41 5.00
CA GLN A 538 10.67 -1.06 4.81
C GLN A 538 9.77 -0.62 5.97
N GLY A 539 8.90 -1.50 6.46
CA GLY A 539 8.03 -1.26 7.62
C GLY A 539 8.80 -1.06 8.93
N LEU A 540 9.97 -1.70 9.06
CA LEU A 540 10.89 -1.51 10.18
C LEU A 540 11.80 -0.28 10.02
N GLY A 541 11.70 0.45 8.90
CA GLY A 541 12.52 1.64 8.62
C GLY A 541 13.95 1.33 8.18
N ASN A 542 14.29 0.09 7.83
CA ASN A 542 15.64 -0.33 7.42
C ASN A 542 15.93 -0.02 5.93
N LEU A 543 15.62 1.19 5.47
CA LEU A 543 15.69 1.57 4.05
C LEU A 543 17.10 1.50 3.44
N ARG A 544 18.14 1.75 4.25
CA ARG A 544 19.53 1.63 3.79
C ARG A 544 19.90 0.18 3.48
N PHE A 545 19.44 -0.75 4.31
CA PHE A 545 19.68 -2.16 4.08
C PHE A 545 18.97 -2.64 2.83
N THR A 546 17.72 -2.22 2.59
CA THR A 546 16.97 -2.65 1.40
C THR A 546 17.68 -2.23 0.11
N VAL A 547 18.26 -1.03 0.06
CA VAL A 547 19.06 -0.58 -1.09
C VAL A 547 20.31 -1.43 -1.26
N LEU A 548 21.11 -1.60 -0.20
CA LEU A 548 22.34 -2.40 -0.27
C LEU A 548 22.05 -3.85 -0.68
N TRP A 549 20.99 -4.41 -0.13
CA TRP A 549 20.50 -5.75 -0.44
C TRP A 549 20.14 -5.91 -1.92
N THR A 550 19.35 -4.98 -2.46
CA THR A 550 19.02 -4.97 -3.89
C THR A 550 20.26 -4.80 -4.76
N VAL A 551 21.21 -3.93 -4.39
CA VAL A 551 22.47 -3.76 -5.13
C VAL A 551 23.26 -5.07 -5.17
N VAL A 552 23.38 -5.78 -4.04
CA VAL A 552 24.07 -7.08 -4.01
C VAL A 552 23.38 -8.11 -4.91
N ILE A 553 22.04 -8.18 -4.91
CA ILE A 553 21.30 -9.06 -5.82
C ILE A 553 21.61 -8.71 -7.29
N LEU A 554 21.63 -7.42 -7.64
CA LEU A 554 21.93 -6.97 -9.01
C LEU A 554 23.37 -7.29 -9.42
N LEU A 555 24.34 -7.12 -8.52
CA LEU A 555 25.74 -7.46 -8.79
C LEU A 555 25.93 -8.97 -8.95
N LEU A 556 25.32 -9.78 -8.08
CA LEU A 556 25.33 -11.24 -8.22
C LEU A 556 24.68 -11.67 -9.53
N LYS A 557 23.54 -11.05 -9.89
CA LYS A 557 22.87 -11.30 -11.16
C LYS A 557 23.78 -11.03 -12.34
N LEU A 558 24.44 -9.87 -12.39
CA LEU A 558 25.39 -9.51 -13.46
C LEU A 558 26.54 -10.51 -13.56
N ALA A 559 27.13 -10.90 -12.42
CA ALA A 559 28.24 -11.85 -12.38
C ALA A 559 27.82 -13.26 -12.83
N LEU A 560 26.63 -13.71 -12.44
CA LEU A 560 26.11 -15.05 -12.76
C LEU A 560 25.48 -15.13 -14.15
N GLN A 561 25.14 -14.00 -14.77
CA GLN A 561 24.42 -13.97 -16.05
C GLN A 561 25.18 -14.70 -17.15
N TYR A 562 26.43 -14.32 -17.38
CA TYR A 562 27.26 -14.89 -18.43
C TYR A 562 27.44 -16.41 -18.30
N PRO A 563 27.93 -16.96 -17.15
CA PRO A 563 28.10 -18.41 -17.04
C PRO A 563 26.77 -19.17 -17.08
N ALA A 564 25.68 -18.61 -16.55
CA ALA A 564 24.38 -19.28 -16.60
C ALA A 564 23.81 -19.32 -18.01
N VAL A 565 23.88 -18.22 -18.79
CA VAL A 565 23.46 -18.20 -20.19
C VAL A 565 24.35 -19.11 -21.05
N TYR A 566 25.66 -19.15 -20.79
CA TYR A 566 26.55 -20.08 -21.48
C TYR A 566 26.20 -21.55 -21.24
N LEU A 567 25.91 -21.94 -20.00
CA LEU A 567 25.62 -23.34 -19.64
C LEU A 567 24.18 -23.77 -19.94
N PHE A 568 23.21 -22.88 -19.76
CA PHE A 568 21.77 -23.22 -19.79
C PHE A 568 20.99 -22.47 -20.88
N GLN A 569 21.67 -21.70 -21.73
CA GLN A 569 21.08 -20.98 -22.88
C GLN A 569 19.83 -20.17 -22.50
N GLY A 570 18.67 -20.44 -23.08
CA GLY A 570 17.41 -19.74 -22.80
C GLY A 570 16.91 -19.85 -21.35
N LEU A 571 17.32 -20.88 -20.61
CA LEU A 571 17.03 -21.00 -19.17
C LEU A 571 18.07 -20.27 -18.30
N GLY A 572 19.23 -19.93 -18.86
CA GLY A 572 20.33 -19.26 -18.16
C GLY A 572 19.95 -17.97 -17.44
N PRO A 573 19.19 -17.04 -18.06
CA PRO A 573 18.71 -15.83 -17.39
C PRO A 573 17.92 -16.16 -16.12
N LEU A 574 17.05 -17.17 -16.19
CA LEU A 574 16.26 -17.63 -15.05
C LEU A 574 17.14 -18.25 -13.96
N VAL A 575 18.13 -19.08 -14.32
CA VAL A 575 19.07 -19.68 -13.35
C VAL A 575 19.89 -18.61 -12.63
N ALA A 576 20.43 -17.63 -13.36
CA ALA A 576 21.16 -16.51 -12.76
C ALA A 576 20.26 -15.68 -11.81
N THR A 577 19.01 -15.43 -12.22
CA THR A 577 18.04 -14.72 -11.39
C THR A 577 17.70 -15.51 -10.13
N GLY A 578 17.34 -16.79 -10.25
CA GLY A 578 17.01 -17.64 -9.11
C GLY A 578 18.15 -17.72 -8.11
N THR A 579 19.39 -17.90 -8.59
CA THR A 579 20.58 -17.99 -7.74
C THR A 579 20.89 -16.66 -7.04
N ALA A 580 20.85 -15.53 -7.75
CA ALA A 580 21.10 -14.21 -7.18
C ALA A 580 20.07 -13.85 -6.09
N PHE A 581 18.78 -14.10 -6.36
CA PHE A 581 17.72 -13.90 -5.36
C PHE A 581 17.84 -14.86 -4.19
N LEU A 582 18.17 -16.13 -4.41
CA LEU A 582 18.35 -17.10 -3.32
C LEU A 582 19.46 -16.66 -2.35
N ILE A 583 20.63 -16.30 -2.85
CA ILE A 583 21.75 -15.81 -2.04
C ILE A 583 21.34 -14.53 -1.29
N GLY A 584 20.72 -13.58 -1.99
CA GLY A 584 20.22 -12.35 -1.37
C GLY A 584 19.19 -12.62 -0.27
N LEU A 585 18.26 -13.55 -0.48
CA LEU A 585 17.23 -13.93 0.48
C LEU A 585 17.82 -14.57 1.73
N ILE A 586 18.81 -15.46 1.58
CA ILE A 586 19.53 -16.06 2.71
C ILE A 586 20.16 -14.96 3.57
N TRP A 587 20.80 -13.97 2.94
CA TRP A 587 21.40 -12.85 3.67
C TRP A 587 20.36 -11.99 4.40
N ALA A 588 19.25 -11.65 3.75
CA ALA A 588 18.20 -10.84 4.36
C ALA A 588 17.46 -11.56 5.49
N LEU A 589 17.20 -12.85 5.35
CA LEU A 589 16.66 -13.67 6.44
C LEU A 589 17.64 -13.71 7.60
N TRP A 590 18.91 -14.02 7.36
CA TRP A 590 19.94 -14.05 8.41
C TRP A 590 20.01 -12.72 9.18
N GLN A 591 19.91 -11.59 8.48
CA GLN A 591 19.89 -10.28 9.11
C GLN A 591 18.66 -10.06 10.01
N LEU A 592 17.46 -10.44 9.55
CA LEU A 592 16.23 -10.35 10.35
C LEU A 592 16.31 -11.20 11.62
N LEU A 593 16.86 -12.41 11.48
CA LEU A 593 17.01 -13.39 12.56
C LEU A 593 17.98 -12.96 13.65
N ARG A 594 19.02 -12.23 13.27
CA ARG A 594 19.97 -11.67 14.22
C ARG A 594 19.37 -10.50 15.02
N ARG A 595 18.37 -9.80 14.45
CA ARG A 595 17.85 -8.55 15.02
C ARG A 595 16.55 -8.73 15.81
N TYR A 596 15.73 -9.73 15.48
CA TYR A 596 14.46 -9.97 16.14
C TYR A 596 14.35 -11.42 16.61
N PRO A 597 13.77 -11.67 17.81
CA PRO A 597 13.55 -13.00 18.33
C PRO A 597 12.41 -13.68 17.57
N ILE A 598 12.77 -14.39 16.50
CA ILE A 598 11.82 -15.21 15.73
C ILE A 598 11.75 -16.60 16.38
N ASP A 599 10.55 -16.99 16.83
CA ASP A 599 10.28 -18.33 17.35
C ASP A 599 10.35 -19.38 16.22
N TRP A 600 11.54 -19.96 16.07
CA TRP A 600 11.87 -20.91 15.01
C TRP A 600 11.16 -22.23 15.11
N GLU A 601 10.90 -22.73 16.32
CA GLU A 601 10.27 -24.03 16.51
C GLU A 601 8.83 -23.98 15.98
N LYS A 602 8.08 -22.94 16.36
CA LYS A 602 6.72 -22.72 15.86
C LYS A 602 6.69 -22.38 14.38
N PHE A 603 7.68 -21.65 13.87
CA PHE A 603 7.75 -21.34 12.44
C PHE A 603 8.05 -22.60 11.62
N ASN A 604 9.05 -23.39 12.03
CA ASN A 604 9.49 -24.59 11.34
C ASN A 604 8.40 -25.64 11.31
N TYR A 605 7.69 -25.88 12.42
CA TYR A 605 6.55 -26.80 12.42
C TYR A 605 5.46 -26.39 11.42
N SER A 606 5.10 -25.10 11.38
CA SER A 606 4.17 -24.55 10.40
C SER A 606 4.69 -24.70 8.96
N LEU A 607 5.96 -24.36 8.73
CA LEU A 607 6.59 -24.43 7.41
C LEU A 607 6.66 -25.86 6.89
N MET A 608 7.10 -26.82 7.72
CA MET A 608 7.16 -28.24 7.36
C MET A 608 5.77 -28.80 7.05
N THR A 609 4.76 -28.41 7.82
CA THR A 609 3.37 -28.79 7.53
C THR A 609 2.92 -28.22 6.18
N ILE A 610 3.17 -26.93 5.92
CA ILE A 610 2.84 -26.30 4.64
C ILE A 610 3.55 -27.01 3.49
N LEU A 611 4.86 -27.26 3.61
CA LEU A 611 5.67 -27.91 2.59
C LEU A 611 5.18 -29.32 2.30
N PHE A 612 4.97 -30.14 3.34
CA PHE A 612 4.49 -31.51 3.22
C PHE A 612 3.18 -31.56 2.43
N TRP A 613 2.20 -30.74 2.78
CA TRP A 613 0.90 -30.76 2.11
C TRP A 613 0.90 -30.09 0.75
N SER A 614 1.76 -29.10 0.53
CA SER A 614 1.97 -28.54 -0.81
C SER A 614 2.64 -29.56 -1.74
N LEU A 615 3.54 -30.40 -1.21
CA LEU A 615 4.16 -31.50 -1.95
C LEU A 615 3.16 -32.62 -2.24
N ILE A 616 2.27 -32.97 -1.31
CA ILE A 616 1.16 -33.90 -1.56
C ILE A 616 0.24 -33.34 -2.66
N MET A 617 -0.15 -32.08 -2.55
CA MET A 617 -0.97 -31.43 -3.58
C MET A 617 -0.27 -31.51 -4.95
N PHE A 618 1.02 -31.18 -5.01
CA PHE A 618 1.81 -31.31 -6.23
C PHE A 618 1.85 -32.75 -6.77
N ALA A 619 2.10 -33.72 -5.89
CA ALA A 619 2.18 -35.14 -6.22
C ALA A 619 0.84 -35.74 -6.69
N VAL A 620 -0.30 -35.17 -6.28
CA VAL A 620 -1.63 -35.62 -6.74
C VAL A 620 -2.07 -34.89 -8.00
N VAL A 621 -1.89 -33.56 -8.06
CA VAL A 621 -2.36 -32.74 -9.18
C VAL A 621 -1.55 -33.00 -10.45
N THR A 622 -0.23 -33.19 -10.35
CA THR A 622 0.63 -33.43 -11.52
C THR A 622 0.21 -34.66 -12.33
N PRO A 623 0.09 -35.87 -11.75
CA PRO A 623 -0.35 -37.05 -12.50
C PRO A 623 -1.81 -36.95 -12.94
N LEU A 624 -2.68 -36.28 -12.19
CA LEU A 624 -4.06 -36.02 -12.58
C LEU A 624 -4.11 -35.19 -13.88
N VAL A 625 -3.38 -34.07 -13.92
CA VAL A 625 -3.29 -33.20 -15.09
C VAL A 625 -2.70 -33.97 -16.27
N TYR A 626 -1.58 -34.67 -16.07
CA TYR A 626 -0.95 -35.48 -17.11
C TYR A 626 -1.91 -36.55 -17.66
N GLY A 627 -2.63 -37.26 -16.80
CA GLY A 627 -3.62 -38.26 -17.21
C GLY A 627 -4.77 -37.65 -18.02
N MET A 628 -5.30 -36.50 -17.60
CA MET A 628 -6.35 -35.81 -18.36
C MET A 628 -5.86 -35.32 -19.72
N GLU A 629 -4.61 -34.87 -19.82
CA GLU A 629 -4.02 -34.44 -21.09
C GLU A 629 -3.79 -35.59 -22.08
N THR A 630 -3.61 -36.83 -21.62
CA THR A 630 -3.56 -37.97 -22.55
C THR A 630 -4.92 -38.28 -23.21
N LEU A 631 -6.01 -37.84 -22.59
CA LEU A 631 -7.39 -38.11 -23.02
C LEU A 631 -8.03 -36.94 -23.77
N LEU A 632 -7.52 -35.73 -23.59
CA LEU A 632 -8.10 -34.49 -24.10
C LEU A 632 -7.18 -33.84 -25.14
N ASN A 633 -7.76 -33.19 -26.16
CA ASN A 633 -6.97 -32.47 -27.15
C ASN A 633 -6.39 -31.16 -26.57
N GLU A 634 -5.39 -30.61 -27.26
CA GLU A 634 -4.71 -29.36 -26.87
C GLU A 634 -5.52 -28.09 -27.21
N THR A 635 -6.85 -28.18 -27.20
CA THR A 635 -7.72 -27.03 -27.41
C THR A 635 -7.82 -26.19 -26.14
N ARG A 636 -7.84 -24.85 -26.27
CA ARG A 636 -7.89 -23.94 -25.09
C ARG A 636 -9.08 -24.21 -24.17
N LEU A 637 -10.24 -24.60 -24.70
CA LEU A 637 -11.42 -24.93 -23.88
C LEU A 637 -11.20 -26.19 -23.04
N GLN A 638 -10.62 -27.24 -23.62
CA GLN A 638 -10.31 -28.46 -22.87
C GLN A 638 -9.19 -28.22 -21.85
N GLN A 639 -8.17 -27.43 -22.20
CA GLN A 639 -7.10 -27.05 -21.27
C GLN A 639 -7.62 -26.18 -20.11
N LEU A 640 -8.64 -25.33 -20.35
CA LEU A 640 -9.35 -24.63 -19.28
C LEU A 640 -10.05 -25.61 -18.33
N LEU A 641 -10.69 -26.67 -18.86
CA LEU A 641 -11.31 -27.71 -18.02
C LEU A 641 -10.27 -28.45 -17.18
N VAL A 642 -9.15 -28.87 -17.79
CA VAL A 642 -8.03 -29.51 -17.06
C VAL A 642 -7.51 -28.59 -15.95
N LEU A 643 -7.31 -27.31 -16.26
CA LEU A 643 -6.86 -26.30 -15.31
C LEU A 643 -7.85 -26.14 -14.14
N ILE A 644 -9.15 -26.06 -14.43
CA ILE A 644 -10.20 -25.92 -13.41
C ILE A 644 -10.23 -27.15 -12.50
N VAL A 645 -10.19 -28.36 -13.08
CA VAL A 645 -10.19 -29.61 -12.31
C VAL A 645 -8.92 -29.70 -11.44
N GLY A 646 -7.74 -29.45 -12.01
CA GLY A 646 -6.48 -29.44 -11.26
C GLY A 646 -6.48 -28.40 -10.14
N ALA A 647 -6.99 -27.19 -10.39
CA ALA A 647 -7.11 -26.15 -9.39
C ALA A 647 -8.10 -26.49 -8.27
N ILE A 648 -9.26 -27.07 -8.59
CA ILE A 648 -10.25 -27.50 -7.61
C ILE A 648 -9.68 -28.62 -6.74
N VAL A 649 -9.08 -29.66 -7.33
CA VAL A 649 -8.48 -30.76 -6.58
C VAL A 649 -7.35 -30.25 -5.69
N GLY A 650 -6.47 -29.40 -6.22
CA GLY A 650 -5.39 -28.79 -5.44
C GLY A 650 -5.90 -27.93 -4.28
N ALA A 651 -6.94 -27.11 -4.52
CA ALA A 651 -7.57 -26.28 -3.50
C ALA A 651 -8.30 -27.12 -2.43
N ILE A 652 -8.91 -28.24 -2.80
CA ILE A 652 -9.54 -29.17 -1.86
C ILE A 652 -8.47 -29.82 -0.98
N ILE A 653 -7.40 -30.38 -1.56
CA ILE A 653 -6.32 -31.02 -0.80
C ILE A 653 -5.70 -30.03 0.18
N TYR A 654 -5.29 -28.86 -0.31
CA TYR A 654 -4.65 -27.86 0.53
C TYR A 654 -5.63 -27.23 1.54
N GLY A 655 -6.88 -27.00 1.15
CA GLY A 655 -7.92 -26.38 1.97
C GLY A 655 -8.39 -27.28 3.11
N ILE A 656 -8.65 -28.57 2.87
CA ILE A 656 -9.04 -29.54 3.91
C ILE A 656 -7.97 -29.61 4.99
N VAL A 657 -6.71 -29.62 4.57
CA VAL A 657 -5.56 -29.68 5.45
C VAL A 657 -5.38 -28.39 6.23
N ALA A 658 -5.47 -27.24 5.55
CA ALA A 658 -5.38 -25.94 6.19
C ALA A 658 -6.42 -25.83 7.31
N LEU A 659 -7.63 -26.33 7.07
CA LEU A 659 -8.73 -26.33 8.04
C LEU A 659 -8.55 -27.36 9.17
N LYS A 660 -7.96 -28.53 8.89
CA LYS A 660 -7.73 -29.59 9.88
C LYS A 660 -6.51 -29.33 10.77
N SER A 661 -5.45 -28.75 10.22
CA SER A 661 -4.23 -28.39 10.94
C SER A 661 -4.41 -27.16 11.85
N HIS A 662 -3.52 -26.99 12.82
CA HIS A 662 -3.49 -25.78 13.68
C HIS A 662 -3.17 -24.51 12.87
N LEU A 663 -2.59 -24.64 11.67
CA LEU A 663 -2.24 -23.55 10.76
C LEU A 663 -3.44 -22.69 10.32
N GLY A 664 -4.56 -23.29 9.94
CA GLY A 664 -5.74 -22.51 9.53
C GLY A 664 -6.35 -21.73 10.69
N GLN A 665 -6.20 -22.22 11.92
CA GLN A 665 -6.64 -21.51 13.12
C GLN A 665 -5.71 -20.35 13.46
N ASP A 666 -4.39 -20.55 13.33
CA ASP A 666 -3.38 -19.51 13.54
C ASP A 666 -3.49 -18.38 12.49
N ILE A 667 -3.87 -18.71 11.26
CA ILE A 667 -3.95 -17.76 10.14
C ILE A 667 -5.31 -17.05 10.05
N PHE A 668 -6.41 -17.79 10.12
CA PHE A 668 -7.77 -17.28 9.88
C PHE A 668 -8.62 -17.14 11.16
N GLY A 669 -8.07 -17.50 12.33
CA GLY A 669 -8.73 -17.37 13.63
C GLY A 669 -10.02 -18.21 13.75
N LEU A 670 -10.99 -17.70 14.52
CA LEU A 670 -12.25 -18.39 14.83
C LEU A 670 -13.10 -18.75 13.60
N ARG A 671 -12.94 -18.03 12.48
CA ARG A 671 -13.69 -18.30 11.24
C ARG A 671 -13.30 -19.64 10.60
N ALA A 672 -12.02 -20.01 10.64
CA ALA A 672 -11.59 -21.34 10.19
C ALA A 672 -12.13 -22.45 11.10
N GLN A 673 -12.28 -22.20 12.41
CA GLN A 673 -12.85 -23.18 13.33
C GLN A 673 -14.33 -23.45 13.04
N MET A 674 -15.11 -22.41 12.70
CA MET A 674 -16.51 -22.57 12.32
C MET A 674 -16.68 -23.35 11.01
N ILE A 675 -15.82 -23.09 10.01
CA ILE A 675 -15.84 -23.80 8.72
C ILE A 675 -15.40 -25.26 8.91
N ALA A 676 -14.35 -25.51 9.70
CA ALA A 676 -13.87 -26.87 10.00
C ALA A 676 -14.92 -27.72 10.72
N ARG A 677 -15.67 -27.13 11.68
CA ARG A 677 -16.79 -27.83 12.36
C ARG A 677 -17.96 -28.10 11.41
N LYS A 678 -18.33 -27.14 10.53
CA LYS A 678 -19.39 -27.34 9.54
C LYS A 678 -19.08 -28.44 8.52
N LEU A 679 -17.80 -28.67 8.23
CA LEU A 679 -17.35 -29.72 7.31
C LEU A 679 -17.01 -31.05 8.02
N HIS A 680 -17.31 -31.19 9.32
CA HIS A 680 -16.96 -32.37 10.14
C HIS A 680 -15.47 -32.77 10.06
N LEU A 681 -14.58 -31.80 9.88
CA LEU A 681 -13.13 -32.03 9.82
C LEU A 681 -12.46 -31.97 11.21
N LYS A 682 -13.21 -31.60 12.25
CA LYS A 682 -12.83 -31.58 13.67
C LYS A 682 -14.00 -31.99 14.56
#